data_AF-A0A9P7KR99-F1
#
_entry.id   AF-A0A9P7KR99-F1
#
_cell.length_a   1.000
_cell.length_b   1.000
_cell.length_c   1.000
_cell.angle_alpha   90.00
_cell.angle_beta   90.00
_cell.angle_gamma   90.00
#
_symmetry.space_group_name_H-M   'P 1'
#
loop_
_entity.id
_entity.type
_entity.pdbx_description
1 polymer ?
#
loop_
_entity_poly.entity_id
_entity_poly.type
_entity_poly.pdbx_seq_one_letter_code
_entity_poly.pdbx_strand_id
1 'polypeptide(L)'
;MVPSTMNALVVEVPEVPENAKPDLIKKEISSPMLEAHEVLVKVSMVAQNPTDVQAFDLNLFGNGAVLGCDFAGTVKRLGKNVSKVAEGDTIAGLLWGGEIKGLGAYSEYTKAHESICFRVPNSISLQEATTVPLASLTAWLALFSKDSLNIDRNESDRTVLIWGGSSSVGQYAIQIAAISGFKIITTCSPRSFDLVKSFGATHIFDYNDADVVKSIKDAAPNLRYVFDTIGKQTSSTTASQAIDENGGTLCTVRPDKSFTENVTKQIKVTSVLVWTAFNRVIQYKKASFPASEEDHKLGVEFNERLPGWIDEGKIKPNKPKVIPGGLDAVKKGFQEHRDGKISGYKLVFIMWLPSLSAALLGAFAWTANAAEFDDENIRSISPYLDSDMQSRWYDFGGDTIVRTDSYIRLTSDRPSQSGWMYSRVPLTATNWQVEVEFKISGKNQLYGDGFAMWITRQRAQQGTVFGGPDNFEGLGIFIDTYKNNRPGVVFPYVMAMYGDGKTSYDKSNDGKHTELAGCSARGIRHSSVPTKMRLTYFQDKQLKLELQYKVEDEWQTCFDLEDPPAVPNIAYVGFTAETGELSDNHDIISVSAKNLYTQPGSGGNTGGKSSGGKSKSRKGTGKVTGNNNKEGGSWTWFFTKIILFIIVAGGAYVGYTAYRAKAKSHRF
;
A
#
# COMPACT_ATOMS: atom_id res chain seq x y z
N MET A 1 -23.88 7.93 -12.01
CA MET A 1 -24.20 9.11 -12.85
C MET A 1 -22.99 10.04 -12.83
N VAL A 2 -22.48 10.42 -14.00
CA VAL A 2 -21.38 11.41 -14.14
C VAL A 2 -22.01 12.81 -14.15
N PRO A 3 -21.55 13.76 -13.33
CA PRO A 3 -22.12 15.10 -13.33
C PRO A 3 -21.73 15.87 -14.62
N SER A 4 -22.62 16.74 -15.08
CA SER A 4 -22.37 17.61 -16.25
C SER A 4 -21.32 18.68 -15.96
N THR A 5 -21.16 19.05 -14.69
CA THR A 5 -20.21 20.03 -14.18
C THR A 5 -19.36 19.43 -13.06
N MET A 6 -18.24 20.07 -12.74
CA MET A 6 -17.30 19.66 -11.71
C MET A 6 -16.52 20.84 -11.16
N ASN A 7 -16.04 20.75 -9.93
CA ASN A 7 -15.08 21.72 -9.39
C ASN A 7 -13.67 21.47 -9.95
N ALA A 8 -12.97 22.56 -10.26
CA ALA A 8 -11.56 22.56 -10.65
C ALA A 8 -10.84 23.83 -10.17
N LEU A 9 -9.51 23.77 -10.06
CA LEU A 9 -8.68 24.97 -9.91
C LEU A 9 -8.31 25.53 -11.28
N VAL A 10 -8.86 26.69 -11.58
CA VAL A 10 -8.71 27.40 -12.84
C VAL A 10 -7.71 28.53 -12.69
N VAL A 11 -6.76 28.63 -13.61
CA VAL A 11 -5.82 29.76 -13.71
C VAL A 11 -6.58 31.00 -14.17
N GLU A 12 -6.46 32.10 -13.43
CA GLU A 12 -6.97 33.41 -13.81
C GLU A 12 -5.92 34.49 -13.56
N VAL A 13 -5.74 35.37 -14.54
CA VAL A 13 -4.94 36.58 -14.45
C VAL A 13 -5.92 37.75 -14.37
N PRO A 14 -5.89 38.54 -13.27
CA PRO A 14 -6.69 39.75 -13.16
C PRO A 14 -6.42 40.70 -14.34
N GLU A 15 -7.47 41.32 -14.87
CA GLU A 15 -7.35 42.24 -16.02
C GLU A 15 -6.55 43.52 -15.69
N VAL A 16 -6.47 43.89 -14.41
CA VAL A 16 -5.77 45.08 -13.91
C VAL A 16 -5.13 44.77 -12.55
N PRO A 17 -3.89 45.19 -12.27
CA PRO A 17 -2.95 45.92 -13.14
C PRO A 17 -2.21 45.04 -14.16
N GLU A 18 -1.54 45.65 -15.14
CA GLU A 18 -0.81 45.01 -16.27
C GLU A 18 0.27 43.98 -15.86
N ASN A 19 0.67 43.97 -14.58
CA ASN A 19 1.61 43.02 -13.97
C ASN A 19 0.94 42.05 -12.98
N ALA A 20 -0.38 41.86 -13.08
CA ALA A 20 -1.10 40.95 -12.20
C ALA A 20 -0.57 39.53 -12.33
N LYS A 21 -0.24 38.91 -11.20
CA LYS A 21 0.17 37.51 -11.16
C LYS A 21 -1.04 36.61 -11.35
N PRO A 22 -0.89 35.44 -12.01
CA PRO A 22 -1.97 34.47 -12.06
C PRO A 22 -2.36 34.00 -10.65
N ASP A 23 -3.63 33.67 -10.46
CA ASP A 23 -4.17 33.00 -9.29
C ASP A 23 -4.89 31.69 -9.69
N LEU A 24 -4.99 30.74 -8.76
CA LEU A 24 -5.78 29.52 -8.91
C LEU A 24 -7.16 29.71 -8.27
N ILE A 25 -8.20 29.84 -9.06
CA ILE A 25 -9.57 30.05 -8.56
C ILE A 25 -10.35 28.75 -8.68
N LYS A 26 -10.94 28.32 -7.56
CA LYS A 26 -11.86 27.18 -7.57
C LYS A 26 -13.14 27.59 -8.30
N LYS A 27 -13.45 26.91 -9.40
CA LYS A 27 -14.66 27.16 -10.20
C LYS A 27 -15.35 25.86 -10.55
N GLU A 28 -16.66 25.95 -10.68
CA GLU A 28 -17.46 24.92 -11.33
C GLU A 28 -17.33 25.09 -12.86
N ILE A 29 -16.88 24.03 -13.54
CA ILE A 29 -16.66 23.98 -14.99
C ILE A 29 -17.31 22.74 -15.59
N SER A 30 -17.47 22.70 -16.90
CA SER A 30 -18.02 21.52 -17.59
C SER A 30 -17.12 20.29 -17.41
N SER A 31 -17.73 19.13 -17.20
CA SER A 31 -17.04 17.85 -17.17
C SER A 31 -16.43 17.53 -18.55
N PRO A 32 -15.23 16.92 -18.63
CA PRO A 32 -14.54 16.77 -19.91
C PRO A 32 -15.22 15.72 -20.82
N MET A 33 -15.28 16.03 -22.13
CA MET A 33 -15.83 15.14 -23.16
C MET A 33 -14.78 14.13 -23.64
N LEU A 34 -15.04 12.83 -23.59
CA LEU A 34 -14.05 11.81 -23.94
C LEU A 34 -13.82 11.65 -25.44
N GLU A 35 -12.56 11.45 -25.82
CA GLU A 35 -12.17 10.89 -27.11
C GLU A 35 -12.29 9.34 -27.09
N ALA A 36 -12.06 8.71 -28.24
CA ALA A 36 -12.35 7.29 -28.44
C ALA A 36 -11.58 6.36 -27.49
N HIS A 37 -10.31 6.65 -27.21
CA HIS A 37 -9.41 5.84 -26.36
C HIS A 37 -9.21 6.42 -24.95
N GLU A 38 -10.06 7.37 -24.56
CA GLU A 38 -9.99 8.02 -23.25
C GLU A 38 -11.03 7.48 -22.28
N VAL A 39 -10.71 7.50 -21.00
CA VAL A 39 -11.66 7.25 -19.91
C VAL A 39 -11.85 8.49 -19.06
N LEU A 40 -13.06 8.65 -18.52
CA LEU A 40 -13.35 9.66 -17.51
C LEU A 40 -13.02 9.09 -16.14
N VAL A 41 -12.24 9.82 -15.36
CA VAL A 41 -11.78 9.39 -14.03
C VAL A 41 -12.33 10.35 -12.99
N LYS A 42 -13.00 9.81 -11.96
CA LYS A 42 -13.26 10.57 -10.72
C LYS A 42 -11.97 10.58 -9.93
N VAL A 43 -11.37 11.76 -9.81
CA VAL A 43 -10.06 11.94 -9.18
C VAL A 43 -10.21 11.80 -7.67
N SER A 44 -9.39 10.92 -7.09
CA SER A 44 -9.32 10.72 -5.64
C SER A 44 -8.10 11.42 -5.04
N MET A 45 -6.97 11.36 -5.75
CA MET A 45 -5.71 11.98 -5.34
C MET A 45 -4.96 12.53 -6.55
N VAL A 46 -4.16 13.57 -6.30
CA VAL A 46 -3.29 14.19 -7.31
C VAL A 46 -1.92 14.45 -6.72
N ALA A 47 -0.87 14.34 -7.52
CA ALA A 47 0.49 14.62 -7.08
C ALA A 47 1.06 15.87 -7.77
N GLN A 48 1.74 16.70 -6.98
CA GLN A 48 2.37 17.91 -7.50
C GLN A 48 3.68 17.57 -8.22
N ASN A 49 3.84 18.15 -9.41
CA ASN A 49 5.09 18.12 -10.15
C ASN A 49 5.67 19.54 -10.28
N PRO A 50 7.01 19.69 -10.40
CA PRO A 50 7.62 20.99 -10.68
C PRO A 50 7.06 21.67 -11.94
N THR A 51 6.65 20.88 -12.95
CA THR A 51 6.04 21.41 -14.18
C THR A 51 4.72 22.12 -13.92
N ASP A 52 3.95 21.73 -12.90
CA ASP A 52 2.68 22.38 -12.56
C ASP A 52 2.93 23.80 -12.04
N VAL A 53 3.89 23.91 -11.12
CA VAL A 53 4.27 25.18 -10.50
C VAL A 53 4.87 26.12 -11.53
N GLN A 54 5.73 25.60 -12.41
CA GLN A 54 6.36 26.38 -13.48
C GLN A 54 5.36 26.83 -14.53
N ALA A 55 4.43 25.97 -14.95
CA ALA A 55 3.38 26.33 -15.89
C ALA A 55 2.50 27.45 -15.32
N PHE A 56 2.23 27.44 -14.01
CA PHE A 56 1.54 28.51 -13.32
C PHE A 56 2.35 29.79 -13.21
N ASP A 57 3.57 29.73 -12.69
CA ASP A 57 4.42 30.91 -12.43
C ASP A 57 4.79 31.65 -13.71
N LEU A 58 4.95 30.91 -14.82
CA LEU A 58 5.21 31.48 -16.15
C LEU A 58 3.93 31.84 -16.92
N ASN A 59 2.75 31.65 -16.31
CA ASN A 59 1.45 31.80 -16.94
C ASN A 59 1.39 31.15 -18.34
N LEU A 60 1.91 29.92 -18.44
CA LEU A 60 2.20 29.28 -19.72
C LEU A 60 0.97 29.09 -20.59
N PHE A 61 -0.17 28.81 -19.95
CA PHE A 61 -1.41 28.49 -20.66
C PHE A 61 -2.45 29.62 -20.59
N GLY A 62 -2.35 30.57 -19.66
CA GLY A 62 -3.31 31.68 -19.52
C GLY A 62 -4.68 31.30 -18.94
N ASN A 63 -5.59 32.28 -18.93
CA ASN A 63 -6.93 32.20 -18.29
C ASN A 63 -7.75 30.98 -18.74
N GLY A 64 -8.41 30.30 -17.79
CA GLY A 64 -9.24 29.13 -18.07
C GLY A 64 -8.50 27.79 -18.12
N ALA A 65 -7.18 27.79 -17.91
CA ALA A 65 -6.40 26.55 -17.81
C ALA A 65 -6.65 25.85 -16.47
N VAL A 66 -6.70 24.53 -16.45
CA VAL A 66 -6.68 23.72 -15.22
C VAL A 66 -5.38 22.93 -15.22
N LEU A 67 -4.54 23.11 -14.20
CA LEU A 67 -3.21 22.49 -14.15
C LEU A 67 -3.25 21.10 -13.48
N GLY A 68 -2.07 20.51 -13.27
CA GLY A 68 -1.88 19.24 -12.59
C GLY A 68 -1.73 18.09 -13.58
N CYS A 69 -0.68 17.31 -13.39
CA CYS A 69 -0.33 16.26 -14.33
C CYS A 69 -0.58 14.84 -13.82
N ASP A 70 -0.31 14.55 -12.55
CA ASP A 70 -0.47 13.20 -11.98
C ASP A 70 -1.79 13.08 -11.21
N PHE A 71 -2.50 11.98 -11.43
CA PHE A 71 -3.72 11.65 -10.69
C PHE A 71 -3.83 10.15 -10.42
N ALA A 72 -4.62 9.82 -9.41
CA ALA A 72 -5.19 8.49 -9.24
C ALA A 72 -6.66 8.58 -8.84
N GLY A 73 -7.46 7.63 -9.30
CA GLY A 73 -8.91 7.65 -9.10
C GLY A 73 -9.63 6.52 -9.77
N THR A 74 -10.97 6.60 -9.76
CA THR A 74 -11.83 5.53 -10.28
C THR A 74 -12.38 5.88 -11.65
N VAL A 75 -12.31 4.94 -12.59
CA VAL A 75 -12.93 5.05 -13.92
C VAL A 75 -14.46 5.13 -13.79
N LYS A 76 -15.07 6.14 -14.41
CA LYS A 76 -16.52 6.40 -14.37
C LYS A 76 -17.23 6.33 -15.71
N ARG A 77 -16.50 6.44 -16.82
CA ARG A 77 -17.05 6.35 -18.18
C ARG A 77 -15.95 5.97 -19.15
N LEU A 78 -16.29 5.17 -20.15
CA LEU A 78 -15.37 4.74 -21.20
C LEU A 78 -15.62 5.50 -22.51
N GLY A 79 -14.55 5.80 -23.24
CA GLY A 79 -14.60 6.17 -24.65
C GLY A 79 -14.95 4.96 -25.52
N LYS A 80 -15.38 5.22 -26.76
CA LYS A 80 -15.95 4.21 -27.66
C LYS A 80 -15.01 3.02 -27.96
N ASN A 81 -13.70 3.26 -27.96
CA ASN A 81 -12.68 2.28 -28.35
C ASN A 81 -11.85 1.78 -27.17
N VAL A 82 -12.24 2.11 -25.92
CA VAL A 82 -11.52 1.65 -24.74
C VAL A 82 -11.72 0.15 -24.56
N SER A 83 -10.62 -0.56 -24.31
CA SER A 83 -10.57 -2.02 -24.13
C SER A 83 -9.63 -2.47 -23.01
N LYS A 84 -8.68 -1.63 -22.58
CA LYS A 84 -7.66 -1.99 -21.58
C LYS A 84 -8.10 -1.79 -20.14
N VAL A 85 -9.11 -0.95 -19.88
CA VAL A 85 -9.66 -0.61 -18.56
C VAL A 85 -11.19 -0.66 -18.56
N ALA A 86 -11.80 -0.88 -17.39
CA ALA A 86 -13.24 -0.97 -17.21
C ALA A 86 -13.78 0.10 -16.24
N GLU A 87 -15.08 0.39 -16.32
CA GLU A 87 -15.72 1.24 -15.29
C GLU A 87 -15.60 0.59 -13.91
N GLY A 88 -15.28 1.40 -12.89
CA GLY A 88 -15.00 0.91 -11.55
C GLY A 88 -13.53 0.59 -11.28
N ASP A 89 -12.69 0.42 -12.31
CA ASP A 89 -11.25 0.23 -12.12
C ASP A 89 -10.64 1.45 -11.40
N THR A 90 -9.72 1.19 -10.48
CA THR A 90 -8.88 2.23 -9.88
C THR A 90 -7.58 2.31 -10.65
N ILE A 91 -7.30 3.48 -11.23
CA ILE A 91 -6.13 3.71 -12.07
C ILE A 91 -5.32 4.89 -11.56
N ALA A 92 -4.03 4.87 -11.86
CA ALA A 92 -3.15 6.03 -11.79
C ALA A 92 -2.66 6.36 -13.20
N GLY A 93 -2.52 7.64 -13.49
CA GLY A 93 -2.15 8.11 -14.82
C GLY A 93 -1.66 9.54 -14.81
N LEU A 94 -1.23 9.97 -15.99
CA LEU A 94 -0.85 11.35 -16.24
C LEU A 94 -1.68 11.95 -17.37
N LEU A 95 -1.79 13.28 -17.34
CA LEU A 95 -2.21 14.11 -18.46
C LEU A 95 -1.39 15.39 -18.46
N TRP A 96 -1.38 16.10 -19.59
CA TRP A 96 -0.75 17.42 -19.61
C TRP A 96 -1.74 18.51 -19.16
N GLY A 97 -1.73 18.80 -17.86
CA GLY A 97 -2.61 19.82 -17.29
C GLY A 97 -2.34 21.21 -17.86
N GLY A 98 -3.39 21.86 -18.36
CA GLY A 98 -3.38 23.23 -18.83
C GLY A 98 -3.31 23.40 -20.35
N GLU A 99 -2.87 22.38 -21.09
CA GLU A 99 -2.81 22.42 -22.56
C GLU A 99 -4.19 22.62 -23.18
N ILE A 100 -5.19 21.90 -22.67
CA ILE A 100 -6.60 22.06 -23.04
C ILE A 100 -7.31 22.83 -21.93
N LYS A 101 -8.02 23.89 -22.30
CA LYS A 101 -8.79 24.72 -21.34
C LYS A 101 -9.82 23.87 -20.60
N GLY A 102 -9.90 24.06 -19.29
CA GLY A 102 -10.77 23.26 -18.42
C GLY A 102 -10.31 21.82 -18.16
N LEU A 103 -9.13 21.39 -18.64
CA LEU A 103 -8.63 20.02 -18.45
C LEU A 103 -7.27 19.99 -17.74
N GLY A 104 -7.25 19.33 -16.58
CA GLY A 104 -6.05 19.05 -15.78
C GLY A 104 -6.36 18.05 -14.67
N ALA A 105 -5.37 17.70 -13.86
CA ALA A 105 -5.58 16.81 -12.71
C ALA A 105 -6.19 17.54 -11.51
N TYR A 106 -5.97 18.85 -11.37
CA TYR A 106 -6.52 19.67 -10.28
C TYR A 106 -8.02 19.98 -10.49
N SER A 107 -8.81 18.91 -10.60
CA SER A 107 -10.26 18.88 -10.78
C SER A 107 -10.86 17.62 -10.16
N GLU A 108 -12.18 17.61 -9.93
CA GLU A 108 -12.87 16.42 -9.40
C GLU A 108 -12.96 15.28 -10.42
N TYR A 109 -12.98 15.62 -11.72
CA TYR A 109 -12.89 14.65 -12.81
C TYR A 109 -11.84 15.07 -13.82
N THR A 110 -11.16 14.08 -14.38
CA THR A 110 -10.20 14.28 -15.46
C THR A 110 -10.29 13.14 -16.47
N LYS A 111 -9.43 13.14 -17.47
CA LYS A 111 -9.34 12.06 -18.44
C LYS A 111 -8.00 11.33 -18.38
N ALA A 112 -8.03 10.07 -18.76
CA ALA A 112 -6.84 9.26 -18.99
C ALA A 112 -6.92 8.62 -20.37
N HIS A 113 -5.81 8.56 -21.09
CA HIS A 113 -5.71 7.67 -22.26
C HIS A 113 -5.47 6.23 -21.76
N GLU A 114 -6.23 5.25 -22.23
CA GLU A 114 -6.21 3.87 -21.68
C GLU A 114 -4.84 3.18 -21.71
N SER A 115 -3.98 3.57 -22.67
CA SER A 115 -2.62 3.05 -22.82
C SER A 115 -1.54 3.83 -22.07
N ILE A 116 -1.87 5.01 -21.52
CA ILE A 116 -0.95 5.92 -20.81
C ILE A 116 -1.44 6.09 -19.35
N CYS A 117 -1.96 5.00 -18.79
CA CYS A 117 -2.31 4.84 -17.39
C CYS A 117 -2.10 3.38 -17.00
N PHE A 118 -2.15 3.09 -15.71
CA PHE A 118 -2.07 1.73 -15.20
C PHE A 118 -3.10 1.50 -14.10
N ARG A 119 -3.62 0.27 -14.00
CA ARG A 119 -4.43 -0.15 -12.85
C ARG A 119 -3.56 -0.18 -11.62
N VAL A 120 -4.03 0.45 -10.55
CA VAL A 120 -3.29 0.48 -9.28
C VAL A 120 -3.22 -0.95 -8.72
N PRO A 121 -2.02 -1.53 -8.53
CA PRO A 121 -1.88 -2.83 -7.89
C PRO A 121 -2.29 -2.77 -6.42
N ASN A 122 -2.83 -3.86 -5.89
CA ASN A 122 -3.22 -3.93 -4.48
C ASN A 122 -2.01 -3.90 -3.52
N SER A 123 -0.79 -4.04 -4.03
CA SER A 123 0.46 -4.00 -3.25
C SER A 123 0.89 -2.60 -2.85
N ILE A 124 0.27 -1.54 -3.39
CA ILE A 124 0.59 -0.15 -3.07
C ILE A 124 -0.68 0.66 -2.81
N SER A 125 -0.55 1.66 -1.94
CA SER A 125 -1.63 2.58 -1.64
C SER A 125 -1.89 3.56 -2.80
N LEU A 126 -3.09 4.15 -2.82
CA LEU A 126 -3.46 5.13 -3.84
C LEU A 126 -2.56 6.37 -3.84
N GLN A 127 -2.13 6.81 -2.64
CA GLN A 127 -1.20 7.94 -2.47
C GLN A 127 0.16 7.63 -3.10
N GLU A 128 0.66 6.40 -2.97
CA GLU A 128 1.91 5.96 -3.60
C GLU A 128 1.75 5.87 -5.11
N ALA A 129 0.67 5.24 -5.60
CA ALA A 129 0.39 5.10 -7.01
C ALA A 129 0.33 6.45 -7.74
N THR A 130 -0.21 7.49 -7.10
CA THR A 130 -0.29 8.85 -7.65
C THR A 130 1.10 9.48 -7.87
N THR A 131 2.16 9.00 -7.19
CA THR A 131 3.51 9.58 -7.33
C THR A 131 4.27 9.09 -8.56
N VAL A 132 3.78 8.03 -9.21
CA VAL A 132 4.48 7.27 -10.26
C VAL A 132 4.41 7.90 -11.65
N PRO A 133 3.22 8.23 -12.20
CA PRO A 133 3.00 8.28 -13.65
C PRO A 133 3.95 9.19 -14.44
N LEU A 134 3.99 10.49 -14.13
CA LEU A 134 4.81 11.46 -14.86
C LEU A 134 6.31 11.17 -14.72
N ALA A 135 6.78 10.99 -13.49
CA ALA A 135 8.20 10.91 -13.22
C ALA A 135 8.82 9.60 -13.74
N SER A 136 8.10 8.49 -13.63
CA SER A 136 8.58 7.20 -14.11
C SER A 136 8.56 7.12 -15.64
N LEU A 137 7.51 7.64 -16.29
CA LEU A 137 7.46 7.68 -17.75
C LEU A 137 8.50 8.65 -18.34
N THR A 138 8.76 9.77 -17.65
CA THR A 138 9.86 10.68 -18.01
C THR A 138 11.21 9.96 -17.97
N ALA A 139 11.48 9.19 -16.91
CA ALA A 139 12.71 8.42 -16.81
C ALA A 139 12.82 7.34 -17.90
N TRP A 140 11.73 6.63 -18.20
CA TRP A 140 11.68 5.63 -19.26
C TRP A 140 12.00 6.22 -20.64
N LEU A 141 11.34 7.32 -21.00
CA LEU A 141 11.58 7.99 -22.29
C LEU A 141 12.98 8.61 -22.36
N ALA A 142 13.49 9.18 -21.27
CA ALA A 142 14.84 9.76 -21.25
C ALA A 142 15.91 8.72 -21.62
N LEU A 143 15.77 7.49 -21.11
CA LEU A 143 16.71 6.40 -21.38
C LEU A 143 16.56 5.82 -22.80
N PHE A 144 15.32 5.65 -23.29
CA PHE A 144 15.07 4.80 -24.47
C PHE A 144 14.47 5.50 -25.70
N SER A 145 13.99 6.74 -25.59
CA SER A 145 13.47 7.47 -26.75
C SER A 145 14.60 7.84 -27.71
N LYS A 146 14.33 7.76 -29.03
CA LYS A 146 15.26 8.16 -30.10
C LYS A 146 15.72 9.61 -30.01
N ASP A 147 14.86 10.47 -29.46
CA ASP A 147 15.09 11.91 -29.34
C ASP A 147 15.72 12.28 -27.98
N SER A 148 15.94 11.29 -27.09
CA SER A 148 16.57 11.46 -25.77
C SER A 148 17.97 10.84 -25.74
N LEU A 149 18.28 9.91 -24.84
CA LEU A 149 19.58 9.22 -24.81
C LEU A 149 19.69 8.12 -25.86
N ASN A 150 18.55 7.55 -26.28
CA ASN A 150 18.47 6.47 -27.29
C ASN A 150 19.43 5.31 -26.99
N ILE A 151 19.47 4.85 -25.74
CA ILE A 151 20.39 3.78 -25.34
C ILE A 151 19.86 2.46 -25.89
N ASP A 152 20.70 1.73 -26.63
CA ASP A 152 20.33 0.41 -27.13
C ASP A 152 20.18 -0.54 -25.94
N ARG A 153 19.00 -1.18 -25.85
CA ARG A 153 18.69 -2.13 -24.78
C ARG A 153 19.55 -3.39 -24.87
N ASN A 154 20.17 -3.67 -26.01
CA ASN A 154 21.04 -4.84 -26.22
C ASN A 154 22.54 -4.52 -26.12
N GLU A 155 22.91 -3.25 -25.87
CA GLU A 155 24.32 -2.87 -25.70
C GLU A 155 24.95 -3.59 -24.50
N SER A 156 26.17 -4.10 -24.67
CA SER A 156 26.84 -4.90 -23.63
C SER A 156 27.41 -4.05 -22.50
N ASP A 157 27.87 -2.82 -22.78
CA ASP A 157 28.38 -1.87 -21.79
C ASP A 157 27.40 -0.70 -21.58
N ARG A 158 26.33 -0.97 -20.83
CA ARG A 158 25.30 0.02 -20.52
C ARG A 158 25.66 0.77 -19.24
N THR A 159 26.49 1.79 -19.37
CA THR A 159 26.86 2.67 -18.25
C THR A 159 26.16 4.04 -18.37
N VAL A 160 25.44 4.46 -17.31
CA VAL A 160 24.73 5.74 -17.28
C VAL A 160 25.00 6.52 -16.01
N LEU A 161 25.21 7.84 -16.15
CA LEU A 161 25.22 8.78 -15.04
C LEU A 161 23.85 9.43 -14.90
N ILE A 162 23.21 9.23 -13.75
CA ILE A 162 21.98 9.90 -13.37
C ILE A 162 22.34 11.04 -12.41
N TRP A 163 22.42 12.26 -12.93
CA TRP A 163 22.70 13.43 -12.09
C TRP A 163 21.45 13.82 -11.31
N GLY A 164 21.55 13.86 -9.98
CA GLY A 164 20.42 14.13 -9.07
C GLY A 164 19.55 12.91 -8.74
N GLY A 165 20.15 11.75 -8.46
CA GLY A 165 19.46 10.47 -8.23
C GLY A 165 18.40 10.45 -7.14
N SER A 166 18.43 11.38 -6.19
CA SER A 166 17.40 11.48 -5.14
C SER A 166 16.17 12.30 -5.57
N SER A 167 16.17 12.91 -6.75
CA SER A 167 14.99 13.58 -7.32
C SER A 167 13.90 12.56 -7.66
N SER A 168 12.64 13.01 -7.81
CA SER A 168 11.53 12.10 -8.15
C SER A 168 11.80 11.31 -9.44
N VAL A 169 12.26 11.99 -10.50
CA VAL A 169 12.65 11.36 -11.77
C VAL A 169 13.92 10.51 -11.61
N GLY A 170 14.92 11.00 -10.86
CA GLY A 170 16.17 10.29 -10.60
C GLY A 170 15.97 8.94 -9.92
N GLN A 171 15.07 8.87 -8.94
CA GLN A 171 14.75 7.62 -8.25
C GLN A 171 14.16 6.58 -9.21
N TYR A 172 13.27 6.97 -10.13
CA TYR A 172 12.74 6.04 -11.13
C TYR A 172 13.78 5.71 -12.21
N ALA A 173 14.61 6.66 -12.62
CA ALA A 173 15.68 6.42 -13.58
C ALA A 173 16.68 5.37 -13.07
N ILE A 174 17.05 5.42 -11.79
CA ILE A 174 17.94 4.42 -11.18
C ILE A 174 17.29 3.04 -11.23
N GLN A 175 16.03 2.93 -10.80
CA GLN A 175 15.33 1.65 -10.76
C GLN A 175 15.11 1.06 -12.17
N ILE A 176 14.72 1.89 -13.14
CA ILE A 176 14.54 1.46 -14.54
C ILE A 176 15.87 1.03 -15.15
N ALA A 177 16.95 1.78 -14.90
CA ALA A 177 18.29 1.39 -15.34
C ALA A 177 18.73 0.08 -14.68
N ALA A 178 18.38 -0.15 -13.41
CA ALA A 178 18.72 -1.38 -12.69
C ALA A 178 17.98 -2.60 -13.25
N ILE A 179 16.67 -2.47 -13.50
CA ILE A 179 15.85 -3.50 -14.18
C ILE A 179 16.42 -3.81 -15.57
N SER A 180 17.00 -2.80 -16.22
CA SER A 180 17.59 -2.94 -17.54
C SER A 180 19.04 -3.44 -17.50
N GLY A 181 19.66 -3.64 -16.32
CA GLY A 181 21.01 -4.19 -16.18
C GLY A 181 22.13 -3.20 -16.50
N PHE A 182 21.95 -1.93 -16.17
CA PHE A 182 22.96 -0.89 -16.35
C PHE A 182 23.96 -0.86 -15.19
N LYS A 183 25.19 -0.39 -15.46
CA LYS A 183 26.07 0.19 -14.44
C LYS A 183 25.61 1.62 -14.17
N ILE A 184 25.17 1.88 -12.95
CA ILE A 184 24.51 3.14 -12.58
C ILE A 184 25.44 3.97 -11.72
N ILE A 185 25.85 5.11 -12.25
CA ILE A 185 26.52 6.16 -11.48
C ILE A 185 25.47 7.22 -11.15
N THR A 186 25.47 7.74 -9.93
CA THR A 186 24.54 8.81 -9.57
C THR A 186 25.16 9.82 -8.62
N THR A 187 24.58 11.01 -8.60
CA THR A 187 24.92 12.06 -7.64
C THR A 187 23.71 12.44 -6.81
N CYS A 188 23.90 12.62 -5.50
CA CYS A 188 22.87 13.15 -4.59
C CYS A 188 23.53 13.69 -3.31
N SER A 189 22.76 14.26 -2.38
CA SER A 189 23.34 14.62 -1.08
C SER A 189 23.59 13.35 -0.24
N PRO A 190 24.61 13.31 0.65
CA PRO A 190 24.97 12.13 1.44
C PRO A 190 23.80 11.47 2.20
N ARG A 191 22.87 12.28 2.71
CA ARG A 191 21.64 11.80 3.40
C ARG A 191 20.74 10.88 2.55
N SER A 192 20.92 10.87 1.22
CA SER A 192 20.13 10.07 0.29
C SER A 192 20.90 8.86 -0.27
N PHE A 193 22.15 8.63 0.16
CA PHE A 193 23.00 7.58 -0.39
C PHE A 193 22.39 6.19 -0.22
N ASP A 194 21.94 5.86 0.99
CA ASP A 194 21.32 4.55 1.26
C ASP A 194 20.05 4.33 0.44
N LEU A 195 19.26 5.40 0.25
CA LEU A 195 18.05 5.35 -0.58
C LEU A 195 18.39 5.00 -2.03
N VAL A 196 19.29 5.75 -2.67
CA VAL A 196 19.63 5.51 -4.09
C VAL A 196 20.40 4.21 -4.29
N LYS A 197 21.18 3.77 -3.28
CA LYS A 197 21.81 2.45 -3.26
C LYS A 197 20.77 1.33 -3.24
N SER A 198 19.73 1.48 -2.42
CA SER A 198 18.64 0.50 -2.33
C SER A 198 17.84 0.35 -3.64
N PHE A 199 17.91 1.35 -4.53
CA PHE A 199 17.31 1.33 -5.86
C PHE A 199 18.22 0.75 -6.96
N GLY A 200 19.48 0.44 -6.64
CA GLY A 200 20.42 -0.20 -7.56
C GLY A 200 21.58 0.68 -8.04
N ALA A 201 21.77 1.89 -7.49
CA ALA A 201 22.95 2.69 -7.83
C ALA A 201 24.26 1.96 -7.46
N THR A 202 25.18 1.85 -8.42
CA THR A 202 26.45 1.13 -8.27
C THR A 202 27.57 2.03 -7.74
N HIS A 203 27.60 3.30 -8.16
CA HIS A 203 28.51 4.32 -7.66
C HIS A 203 27.71 5.57 -7.31
N ILE A 204 27.95 6.13 -6.13
CA ILE A 204 27.17 7.24 -5.58
C ILE A 204 28.16 8.30 -5.10
N PHE A 205 27.97 9.54 -5.56
CA PHE A 205 28.84 10.67 -5.22
C PHE A 205 28.03 11.85 -4.68
N ASP A 206 28.66 12.66 -3.81
CA ASP A 206 28.10 13.95 -3.42
C ASP A 206 28.32 14.94 -4.56
N TYR A 207 27.24 15.56 -5.05
CA TYR A 207 27.35 16.57 -6.11
C TYR A 207 28.05 17.86 -5.64
N ASN A 208 28.22 18.06 -4.32
CA ASN A 208 28.93 19.21 -3.76
C ASN A 208 30.44 18.98 -3.64
N ASP A 209 30.93 17.76 -3.88
CA ASP A 209 32.36 17.46 -3.85
C ASP A 209 33.05 18.19 -5.02
N ALA A 210 34.12 18.93 -4.72
CA ALA A 210 34.90 19.65 -5.73
C ALA A 210 35.54 18.69 -6.74
N ASP A 211 35.82 17.45 -6.33
CA ASP A 211 36.41 16.40 -7.16
C ASP A 211 35.36 15.43 -7.73
N VAL A 212 34.06 15.77 -7.66
CA VAL A 212 32.97 14.87 -8.12
C VAL A 212 33.14 14.42 -9.57
N VAL A 213 33.54 15.32 -10.47
CA VAL A 213 33.74 15.00 -11.89
C VAL A 213 34.89 14.00 -12.07
N LYS A 214 36.00 14.23 -11.37
CA LYS A 214 37.16 13.32 -11.40
C LYS A 214 36.77 11.95 -10.87
N SER A 215 36.09 11.90 -9.72
CA SER A 215 35.63 10.66 -9.10
C SER A 215 34.69 9.86 -9.99
N ILE A 216 33.80 10.53 -10.73
CA ILE A 216 32.93 9.88 -11.72
C ILE A 216 33.75 9.30 -12.88
N LYS A 217 34.74 10.03 -13.41
CA LYS A 217 35.62 9.54 -14.48
C LYS A 217 36.44 8.33 -14.05
N ASP A 218 36.96 8.36 -12.83
CA ASP A 218 37.72 7.24 -12.27
C ASP A 218 36.85 5.98 -12.14
N ALA A 219 35.57 6.15 -11.78
CA ALA A 219 34.61 5.04 -11.68
C ALA A 219 34.05 4.56 -13.04
N ALA A 220 33.98 5.45 -14.03
CA ALA A 220 33.38 5.20 -15.34
C ALA A 220 34.12 5.97 -16.45
N PRO A 221 35.32 5.52 -16.86
CA PRO A 221 36.16 6.27 -17.80
C PRO A 221 35.55 6.38 -19.20
N ASN A 222 34.73 5.41 -19.61
CA ASN A 222 34.08 5.37 -20.92
C ASN A 222 32.62 5.89 -20.88
N LEU A 223 32.28 6.77 -19.93
CA LEU A 223 30.90 7.24 -19.76
C LEU A 223 30.40 8.01 -20.99
N ARG A 224 29.34 7.52 -21.63
CA ARG A 224 28.72 8.14 -22.82
C ARG A 224 27.34 8.73 -22.60
N TYR A 225 26.64 8.29 -21.55
CA TYR A 225 25.25 8.63 -21.30
C TYR A 225 25.08 9.35 -19.97
N VAL A 226 24.52 10.57 -20.03
CA VAL A 226 24.21 11.38 -18.85
C VAL A 226 22.74 11.78 -18.88
N PHE A 227 22.00 11.45 -17.83
CA PHE A 227 20.67 11.98 -17.60
C PHE A 227 20.69 12.99 -16.46
N ASP A 228 20.50 14.28 -16.79
CA ASP A 228 20.32 15.34 -15.81
C ASP A 228 18.85 15.48 -15.40
N THR A 229 18.55 15.05 -14.17
CA THR A 229 17.21 15.11 -13.57
C THR A 229 16.96 16.39 -12.76
N ILE A 230 17.94 17.30 -12.71
CA ILE A 230 17.86 18.57 -11.98
C ILE A 230 17.55 19.73 -12.94
N GLY A 231 18.24 19.78 -14.09
CA GLY A 231 17.98 20.78 -15.13
C GLY A 231 18.25 22.22 -14.68
N LYS A 232 19.32 22.43 -13.92
CA LYS A 232 19.86 23.75 -13.59
C LYS A 232 21.06 24.06 -14.47
N GLN A 233 21.40 25.34 -14.61
CA GLN A 233 22.54 25.78 -15.42
C GLN A 233 23.86 25.12 -14.99
N THR A 234 24.05 24.89 -13.68
CA THR A 234 25.25 24.23 -13.16
C THR A 234 25.21 22.70 -13.27
N SER A 235 24.02 22.07 -13.24
CA SER A 235 23.92 20.61 -13.24
C SER A 235 24.32 20.02 -14.59
N SER A 236 23.70 20.47 -15.69
CA SER A 236 24.03 19.96 -17.03
C SER A 236 25.49 20.18 -17.37
N THR A 237 26.01 21.39 -17.10
CA THR A 237 27.42 21.72 -17.36
C THR A 237 28.36 20.82 -16.58
N THR A 238 28.18 20.67 -15.27
CA THR A 238 29.07 19.83 -14.44
C THR A 238 28.95 18.37 -14.82
N ALA A 239 27.73 17.85 -14.99
CA ALA A 239 27.48 16.47 -15.37
C ALA A 239 28.09 16.13 -16.74
N SER A 240 28.05 17.09 -17.68
CA SER A 240 28.62 16.91 -19.02
C SER A 240 30.14 16.76 -19.01
N GLN A 241 30.84 17.33 -18.02
CA GLN A 241 32.30 17.21 -17.91
C GLN A 241 32.75 15.78 -17.57
N ALA A 242 31.85 14.95 -17.04
CA ALA A 242 32.12 13.54 -16.74
C ALA A 242 32.05 12.63 -17.97
N ILE A 243 31.50 13.10 -19.09
CA ILE A 243 31.46 12.34 -20.34
C ILE A 243 32.88 12.16 -20.89
N ASP A 244 33.12 10.99 -21.47
CA ASP A 244 34.36 10.62 -22.14
C ASP A 244 34.76 11.61 -23.26
N GLU A 245 36.06 11.67 -23.56
CA GLU A 245 36.61 12.58 -24.57
C GLU A 245 36.11 12.28 -25.99
N ASN A 246 35.72 11.03 -26.27
CA ASN A 246 35.15 10.63 -27.55
C ASN A 246 33.67 11.03 -27.72
N GLY A 247 33.13 11.83 -26.79
CA GLY A 247 31.79 12.39 -26.83
C GLY A 247 30.70 11.43 -26.34
N GLY A 248 29.47 11.93 -26.32
CA GLY A 248 28.33 11.24 -25.77
C GLY A 248 27.05 12.06 -25.87
N THR A 249 26.00 11.61 -25.19
CA THR A 249 24.71 12.29 -25.13
C THR A 249 24.36 12.66 -23.69
N LEU A 250 23.97 13.92 -23.50
CA LEU A 250 23.35 14.40 -22.28
C LEU A 250 21.88 14.69 -22.56
N CYS A 251 21.00 14.00 -21.84
CA CYS A 251 19.57 14.30 -21.81
C CYS A 251 19.25 15.07 -20.53
N THR A 252 18.40 16.10 -20.62
CA THR A 252 17.94 16.85 -19.46
C THR A 252 16.42 16.92 -19.39
N VAL A 253 15.87 17.01 -18.19
CA VAL A 253 14.43 17.25 -17.95
C VAL A 253 13.97 18.67 -18.28
N ARG A 254 14.90 19.58 -18.64
CA ARG A 254 14.60 20.99 -18.94
C ARG A 254 15.03 21.37 -20.37
N PRO A 255 14.09 21.61 -21.30
CA PRO A 255 14.38 21.86 -22.72
C PRO A 255 14.91 23.28 -23.03
N ASP A 256 15.02 24.15 -22.02
CA ASP A 256 15.49 25.52 -22.20
C ASP A 256 17.02 25.54 -22.35
N LYS A 257 17.49 26.12 -23.45
CA LYS A 257 18.91 26.18 -23.81
C LYS A 257 19.76 26.85 -22.74
N SER A 258 19.21 27.79 -21.97
CA SER A 258 19.94 28.47 -20.88
C SER A 258 20.47 27.51 -19.81
N PHE A 259 19.86 26.33 -19.65
CA PHE A 259 20.35 25.29 -18.73
C PHE A 259 21.46 24.41 -19.31
N THR A 260 21.77 24.58 -20.60
CA THR A 260 22.73 23.73 -21.33
C THR A 260 23.75 24.54 -22.16
N GLU A 261 23.71 25.87 -22.13
CA GLU A 261 24.59 26.77 -22.91
C GLU A 261 26.08 26.49 -22.72
N ASN A 262 26.46 26.07 -21.51
CA ASN A 262 27.86 25.81 -21.13
C ASN A 262 28.19 24.31 -21.11
N VAL A 263 27.43 23.47 -21.80
CA VAL A 263 27.78 22.05 -21.98
C VAL A 263 28.97 21.92 -22.94
N THR A 264 29.85 20.95 -22.72
CA THR A 264 31.03 20.70 -23.57
C THR A 264 30.61 20.49 -25.03
N LYS A 265 31.27 21.18 -25.97
CA LYS A 265 30.86 21.25 -27.40
C LYS A 265 30.73 19.89 -28.12
N GLN A 266 31.43 18.86 -27.65
CA GLN A 266 31.43 17.51 -28.24
C GLN A 266 30.26 16.63 -27.78
N ILE A 267 29.35 17.16 -26.98
CA ILE A 267 28.25 16.41 -26.37
C ILE A 267 26.94 16.75 -27.07
N LYS A 268 26.20 15.73 -27.52
CA LYS A 268 24.85 15.90 -28.03
C LYS A 268 23.93 16.19 -26.84
N VAL A 269 23.32 17.38 -26.83
CA VAL A 269 22.33 17.77 -25.83
C VAL A 269 20.94 17.45 -26.34
N THR A 270 20.17 16.69 -25.57
CA THR A 270 18.75 16.40 -25.80
C THR A 270 17.92 16.76 -24.58
N SER A 271 16.61 16.81 -24.75
CA SER A 271 15.68 17.03 -23.64
C SER A 271 14.49 16.11 -23.75
N VAL A 272 14.14 15.44 -22.65
CA VAL A 272 12.98 14.55 -22.63
C VAL A 272 11.68 15.36 -22.57
N LEU A 273 10.73 15.03 -23.44
CA LEU A 273 9.40 15.63 -23.47
C LEU A 273 8.35 14.53 -23.26
N VAL A 274 7.96 14.28 -22.01
CA VAL A 274 7.09 13.14 -21.66
C VAL A 274 5.75 13.10 -22.41
N TRP A 275 5.27 14.26 -22.85
CA TRP A 275 4.01 14.40 -23.57
C TRP A 275 4.01 13.71 -24.94
N THR A 276 5.17 13.43 -25.55
CA THR A 276 5.25 12.74 -26.84
C THR A 276 4.67 11.31 -26.77
N ALA A 277 4.58 10.73 -25.57
CA ALA A 277 3.91 9.45 -25.32
C ALA A 277 2.41 9.44 -25.69
N PHE A 278 1.76 10.59 -25.87
CA PHE A 278 0.34 10.66 -26.23
C PHE A 278 0.09 10.54 -27.75
N ASN A 279 1.13 10.36 -28.56
CA ASN A 279 1.05 10.26 -30.03
C ASN A 279 0.23 11.36 -30.70
N ARG A 280 0.39 12.60 -30.24
CA ARG A 280 -0.30 13.76 -30.82
C ARG A 280 0.67 14.90 -31.07
N VAL A 281 0.26 15.81 -31.94
CA VAL A 281 0.99 17.08 -32.11
C VAL A 281 0.90 17.87 -30.81
N ILE A 282 2.05 18.26 -30.28
CA ILE A 282 2.18 19.01 -29.03
C ILE A 282 2.55 20.43 -29.38
N GLN A 283 1.75 21.38 -28.90
CA GLN A 283 2.05 22.80 -29.02
C GLN A 283 2.59 23.32 -27.69
N TYR A 284 3.80 23.88 -27.72
CA TYR A 284 4.43 24.51 -26.57
C TYR A 284 4.95 25.89 -26.94
N LYS A 285 4.23 26.94 -26.50
CA LYS A 285 4.49 28.33 -26.92
C LYS A 285 4.48 28.45 -28.46
N LYS A 286 5.64 28.72 -29.06
CA LYS A 286 5.83 28.82 -30.53
C LYS A 286 6.41 27.54 -31.15
N ALA A 287 6.74 26.54 -30.32
CA ALA A 287 7.29 25.28 -30.78
C ALA A 287 6.18 24.26 -30.99
N SER A 288 6.26 23.52 -32.10
CA SER A 288 5.36 22.42 -32.43
C SER A 288 6.17 21.15 -32.51
N PHE A 289 5.80 20.14 -31.74
CA PHE A 289 6.42 18.82 -31.78
C PHE A 289 5.46 17.85 -32.49
N PRO A 290 5.93 17.10 -33.50
CA PRO A 290 5.08 16.14 -34.20
C PRO A 290 4.66 14.99 -33.28
N ALA A 291 3.59 14.29 -33.66
CA ALA A 291 3.21 13.04 -33.02
C ALA A 291 4.34 12.01 -33.13
N SER A 292 4.61 11.29 -32.04
CA SER A 292 5.66 10.28 -31.96
C SER A 292 5.05 8.91 -31.68
N GLU A 293 4.88 8.11 -32.73
CA GLU A 293 4.37 6.74 -32.59
C GLU A 293 5.35 5.86 -31.81
N GLU A 294 6.65 6.13 -31.94
CA GLU A 294 7.70 5.40 -31.23
C GLU A 294 7.66 5.68 -29.71
N ASP A 295 7.55 6.95 -29.30
CA ASP A 295 7.42 7.29 -27.87
C ASP A 295 6.10 6.77 -27.29
N HIS A 296 5.04 6.76 -28.10
CA HIS A 296 3.78 6.15 -27.70
C HIS A 296 3.95 4.66 -27.43
N LYS A 297 4.59 3.91 -28.34
CA LYS A 297 4.89 2.49 -28.14
C LYS A 297 5.74 2.26 -26.90
N LEU A 298 6.75 3.10 -26.65
CA LEU A 298 7.53 3.06 -25.42
C LEU A 298 6.67 3.28 -24.18
N GLY A 299 5.76 4.27 -24.21
CA GLY A 299 4.86 4.56 -23.11
C GLY A 299 3.85 3.45 -22.84
N VAL A 300 3.31 2.83 -23.89
CA VAL A 300 2.41 1.67 -23.78
C VAL A 300 3.15 0.48 -23.17
N GLU A 301 4.33 0.14 -23.70
CA GLU A 301 5.16 -0.95 -23.16
C GLU A 301 5.45 -0.76 -21.67
N PHE A 302 5.81 0.47 -21.28
CA PHE A 302 6.13 0.79 -19.89
C PHE A 302 4.90 0.62 -18.98
N ASN A 303 3.76 1.20 -19.33
CA ASN A 303 2.55 1.12 -18.51
C ASN A 303 1.98 -0.31 -18.40
N GLU A 304 2.17 -1.15 -19.43
CA GLU A 304 1.77 -2.56 -19.37
C GLU A 304 2.63 -3.39 -18.41
N ARG A 305 3.93 -3.06 -18.26
CA ARG A 305 4.84 -3.77 -17.35
C ARG A 305 4.84 -3.21 -15.92
N LEU A 306 4.51 -1.92 -15.78
CA LEU A 306 4.64 -1.19 -14.54
C LEU A 306 3.91 -1.85 -13.35
N PRO A 307 2.64 -2.31 -13.45
CA PRO A 307 1.98 -3.03 -12.36
C PRO A 307 2.77 -4.24 -11.84
N GLY A 308 3.28 -5.07 -12.76
CA GLY A 308 4.07 -6.25 -12.39
C GLY A 308 5.40 -5.87 -11.73
N TRP A 309 6.08 -4.83 -12.22
CA TRP A 309 7.30 -4.34 -11.57
C TRP A 309 7.05 -3.73 -10.20
N ILE A 310 5.88 -3.15 -9.96
CA ILE A 310 5.47 -2.67 -8.63
C ILE A 310 5.21 -3.86 -7.70
N ASP A 311 4.42 -4.85 -8.13
CA ASP A 311 4.12 -6.06 -7.34
C ASP A 311 5.38 -6.86 -6.99
N GLU A 312 6.34 -6.93 -7.90
CA GLU A 312 7.65 -7.56 -7.67
C GLU A 312 8.61 -6.71 -6.83
N GLY A 313 8.24 -5.47 -6.47
CA GLY A 313 9.08 -4.54 -5.72
C GLY A 313 10.28 -3.99 -6.51
N LYS A 314 10.30 -4.17 -7.83
CA LYS A 314 11.34 -3.64 -8.74
C LYS A 314 11.20 -2.14 -9.00
N ILE A 315 9.97 -1.65 -9.02
CA ILE A 315 9.65 -0.22 -9.01
C ILE A 315 8.94 0.11 -7.70
N LYS A 316 9.61 0.86 -6.84
CA LYS A 316 9.08 1.42 -5.61
C LYS A 316 8.62 2.87 -5.86
N PRO A 317 7.38 3.21 -5.53
CA PRO A 317 6.88 4.57 -5.65
C PRO A 317 7.72 5.58 -4.84
N ASN A 318 7.72 6.85 -5.26
CA ASN A 318 8.30 7.89 -4.43
C ASN A 318 7.49 8.04 -3.13
N LYS A 319 8.16 8.37 -2.03
CA LYS A 319 7.50 8.62 -0.74
C LYS A 319 6.46 9.74 -0.87
N PRO A 320 5.15 9.47 -0.65
CA PRO A 320 4.15 10.52 -0.66
C PRO A 320 4.19 11.34 0.64
N LYS A 321 3.97 12.64 0.55
CA LYS A 321 3.59 13.51 1.66
C LYS A 321 2.19 14.04 1.38
N VAL A 322 1.22 13.48 2.07
CA VAL A 322 -0.18 13.82 1.88
C VAL A 322 -0.51 15.15 2.53
N ILE A 323 -1.13 16.05 1.76
CA ILE A 323 -1.66 17.32 2.21
C ILE A 323 -3.20 17.25 2.08
N PRO A 324 -3.95 17.35 3.19
CA PRO A 324 -5.40 17.44 3.14
C PRO A 324 -5.87 18.84 2.75
N GLY A 325 -7.15 18.97 2.42
CA GLY A 325 -7.77 20.23 2.01
C GLY A 325 -8.17 20.27 0.53
N GLY A 326 -8.10 19.16 -0.19
CA GLY A 326 -8.59 19.08 -1.57
C GLY A 326 -7.90 20.05 -2.52
N LEU A 327 -8.69 20.56 -3.45
CA LEU A 327 -8.27 21.59 -4.39
C LEU A 327 -7.64 22.80 -3.68
N ASP A 328 -8.20 23.21 -2.54
CA ASP A 328 -7.78 24.41 -1.84
C ASP A 328 -6.34 24.31 -1.28
N ALA A 329 -5.82 23.09 -1.09
CA ALA A 329 -4.47 22.84 -0.61
C ALA A 329 -3.37 22.97 -1.69
N VAL A 330 -3.72 22.94 -2.99
CA VAL A 330 -2.73 22.94 -4.09
C VAL A 330 -1.89 24.23 -4.08
N LYS A 331 -2.49 25.39 -3.80
CA LYS A 331 -1.76 26.68 -3.67
C LYS A 331 -0.65 26.60 -2.63
N LYS A 332 -0.92 25.96 -1.49
CA LYS A 332 0.07 25.78 -0.41
C LYS A 332 1.24 24.91 -0.89
N GLY A 333 0.97 23.84 -1.63
CA GLY A 333 2.04 23.01 -2.18
C GLY A 333 2.89 23.72 -3.22
N PHE A 334 2.29 24.59 -4.05
CA PHE A 334 3.04 25.43 -4.99
C PHE A 334 4.00 26.35 -4.22
N GLN A 335 3.54 26.92 -3.10
CA GLN A 335 4.41 27.71 -2.24
C GLN A 335 5.51 26.88 -1.58
N GLU A 336 5.22 25.66 -1.07
CA GLU A 336 6.25 24.75 -0.53
C GLU A 336 7.34 24.42 -1.57
N HIS A 337 6.98 24.35 -2.87
CA HIS A 337 7.95 24.18 -3.94
C HIS A 337 8.85 25.41 -4.11
N ARG A 338 8.26 26.61 -4.17
CA ARG A 338 9.03 27.87 -4.29
C ARG A 338 9.95 28.10 -3.10
N ASP A 339 9.50 27.71 -1.91
CA ASP A 339 10.27 27.79 -0.67
C ASP A 339 11.41 26.75 -0.58
N GLY A 340 11.51 25.82 -1.53
CA GLY A 340 12.53 24.77 -1.53
C GLY A 340 12.39 23.73 -0.40
N LYS A 341 11.18 23.60 0.19
CA LYS A 341 10.92 22.71 1.34
C LYS A 341 10.82 21.23 0.96
N ILE A 342 10.58 20.93 -0.31
CA ILE A 342 10.32 19.57 -0.79
C ILE A 342 11.65 18.83 -0.96
N SER A 343 11.85 17.77 -0.15
CA SER A 343 13.06 16.94 -0.23
C SER A 343 12.77 15.50 0.17
N GLY A 344 13.06 14.55 -0.72
CA GLY A 344 12.88 13.11 -0.45
C GLY A 344 11.43 12.65 -0.38
N TYR A 345 10.46 13.48 -0.79
CA TYR A 345 9.05 13.12 -0.89
C TYR A 345 8.38 13.85 -2.06
N LYS A 346 7.19 13.36 -2.47
CA LYS A 346 6.31 13.99 -3.46
C LYS A 346 5.01 14.42 -2.80
N LEU A 347 4.56 15.65 -3.04
CA LEU A 347 3.32 16.17 -2.47
C LEU A 347 2.11 15.51 -3.13
N VAL A 348 1.17 15.03 -2.33
CA VAL A 348 -0.08 14.40 -2.78
C VAL A 348 -1.25 15.08 -2.10
N PHE A 349 -2.29 15.44 -2.84
CA PHE A 349 -3.50 16.08 -2.30
C PHE A 349 -4.70 15.15 -2.41
N ILE A 350 -5.48 15.05 -1.33
CA ILE A 350 -6.72 14.26 -1.29
C ILE A 350 -7.87 15.10 -1.86
N MET A 351 -8.35 14.75 -3.04
CA MET A 351 -9.33 15.54 -3.80
C MET A 351 -10.77 15.33 -3.32
N TRP A 352 -11.04 14.19 -2.69
CA TRP A 352 -12.35 13.88 -2.13
C TRP A 352 -12.19 13.14 -0.80
N LEU A 353 -12.73 13.72 0.27
CA LEU A 353 -13.10 12.97 1.46
C LEU A 353 -14.56 12.54 1.25
N PRO A 354 -14.93 11.26 1.42
CA PRO A 354 -16.33 10.90 1.50
C PRO A 354 -16.97 11.75 2.59
N SER A 355 -18.04 12.45 2.23
CA SER A 355 -18.71 13.45 3.06
C SER A 355 -19.11 12.87 4.42
N LEU A 356 -18.27 13.12 5.42
CA LEU A 356 -18.61 13.22 6.84
C LEU A 356 -18.11 14.60 7.28
N SER A 357 -19.06 15.53 7.32
CA SER A 357 -19.10 16.86 7.96
C SER A 357 -17.79 17.61 8.27
N ALA A 358 -17.78 18.88 7.86
CA ALA A 358 -16.72 19.89 7.90
C ALA A 358 -16.09 20.26 9.27
N ALA A 359 -16.12 19.38 10.29
CA ALA A 359 -15.49 19.63 11.59
C ALA A 359 -13.96 19.37 11.61
N LEU A 360 -13.38 18.87 10.51
CA LEU A 360 -11.99 18.38 10.42
C LEU A 360 -10.96 19.41 9.90
N LEU A 361 -11.31 20.68 9.73
CA LEU A 361 -10.42 21.68 9.11
C LEU A 361 -9.38 22.31 10.05
N GLY A 362 -9.37 21.97 11.35
CA GLY A 362 -8.51 22.62 12.35
C GLY A 362 -7.12 22.02 12.59
N ALA A 363 -6.87 20.77 12.18
CA ALA A 363 -5.73 19.99 12.70
C ALA A 363 -4.45 19.97 11.83
N PHE A 364 -4.46 20.56 10.62
CA PHE A 364 -3.38 20.36 9.63
C PHE A 364 -2.37 21.51 9.51
N ALA A 365 -2.00 22.10 10.64
CA ALA A 365 -0.77 22.87 10.72
C ALA A 365 -0.02 22.48 11.99
N TRP A 366 1.23 22.07 11.79
CA TRP A 366 2.36 22.06 12.72
C TRP A 366 3.00 20.70 13.05
N THR A 367 4.29 20.66 12.68
CA THR A 367 5.38 19.76 13.06
C THR A 367 5.53 18.43 12.34
N ALA A 368 6.44 18.48 11.35
CA ALA A 368 7.25 17.36 10.93
C ALA A 368 8.16 16.91 12.08
N ASN A 369 8.20 15.61 12.37
CA ASN A 369 9.42 14.85 12.64
C ASN A 369 9.15 13.34 12.56
N ALA A 370 10.22 12.62 12.23
CA ALA A 370 10.24 11.26 11.71
C ALA A 370 9.68 10.16 12.63
N ALA A 371 9.01 9.18 12.03
CA ALA A 371 8.99 7.77 12.43
C ALA A 371 8.56 6.91 11.22
N GLU A 372 9.08 5.70 11.16
CA GLU A 372 9.06 4.75 10.04
C GLU A 372 7.67 4.27 9.58
N PHE A 373 7.60 3.84 8.32
CA PHE A 373 6.44 3.30 7.62
C PHE A 373 6.21 1.83 7.99
N ASP A 374 4.96 1.42 8.18
CA ASP A 374 4.56 0.02 7.98
C ASP A 374 3.04 -0.15 7.69
N ASP A 375 2.75 -0.88 6.60
CA ASP A 375 1.52 -1.42 5.95
C ASP A 375 0.10 -1.12 6.45
N GLU A 376 -0.86 -1.09 5.48
CA GLU A 376 -2.34 -1.07 5.58
C GLU A 376 -2.94 -2.23 6.42
N ASN A 377 -2.61 -2.27 7.71
CA ASN A 377 -3.24 -3.12 8.71
C ASN A 377 -3.88 -2.21 9.75
N ILE A 378 -5.05 -2.58 10.31
CA ILE A 378 -5.57 -1.88 11.48
C ILE A 378 -4.54 -2.11 12.60
N ARG A 379 -3.77 -1.07 12.92
CA ARG A 379 -2.71 -1.10 13.92
C ARG A 379 -2.99 -0.07 15.01
N SER A 380 -3.21 -0.54 16.23
CA SER A 380 -3.13 0.27 17.44
C SER A 380 -1.79 -0.01 18.09
N ILE A 381 -0.73 0.71 17.70
CA ILE A 381 0.60 0.60 18.32
C ILE A 381 0.94 1.99 18.86
N SER A 382 1.53 2.04 20.05
CA SER A 382 2.01 3.28 20.66
C SER A 382 2.87 4.10 19.67
N PRO A 383 2.61 5.42 19.49
CA PRO A 383 1.66 6.20 20.27
C PRO A 383 0.19 6.04 19.81
N TYR A 384 -0.73 5.78 20.75
CA TYR A 384 -2.16 5.48 20.47
C TYR A 384 -2.97 6.71 20.04
N LEU A 385 -2.56 7.87 20.52
CA LEU A 385 -3.07 9.16 20.06
C LEU A 385 -1.98 9.85 19.27
N ASP A 386 -2.39 10.52 18.21
CA ASP A 386 -1.56 11.49 17.53
C ASP A 386 -1.40 12.77 18.37
N SER A 387 -0.65 13.73 17.82
CA SER A 387 -0.39 15.03 18.44
C SER A 387 -1.66 15.83 18.77
N ASP A 388 -2.81 15.46 18.22
CA ASP A 388 -4.11 16.10 18.46
C ASP A 388 -4.96 15.36 19.51
N MET A 389 -4.35 14.43 20.25
CA MET A 389 -5.01 13.58 21.25
C MET A 389 -6.14 12.71 20.66
N GLN A 390 -6.07 12.36 19.36
CA GLN A 390 -7.03 11.48 18.71
C GLN A 390 -6.35 10.21 18.16
N SER A 391 -7.07 9.09 18.11
CA SER A 391 -6.54 7.88 17.46
C SER A 391 -6.92 7.86 15.98
N ARG A 392 -5.96 7.55 15.10
CA ARG A 392 -6.16 7.48 13.64
C ARG A 392 -7.06 6.33 13.21
N TRP A 393 -6.99 5.21 13.93
CA TRP A 393 -7.60 3.95 13.54
C TRP A 393 -8.80 3.56 14.39
N TYR A 394 -8.92 4.12 15.59
CA TYR A 394 -9.98 3.79 16.54
C TYR A 394 -10.70 5.04 17.03
N ASP A 395 -12.02 4.95 17.14
CA ASP A 395 -12.81 5.82 18.01
C ASP A 395 -12.86 5.20 19.41
N PHE A 396 -12.88 6.02 20.44
CA PHE A 396 -13.04 5.57 21.83
C PHE A 396 -13.96 6.53 22.58
N GLY A 397 -14.62 6.05 23.62
CA GLY A 397 -15.55 6.85 24.39
C GLY A 397 -15.99 6.17 25.69
N GLY A 398 -16.89 6.83 26.43
CA GLY A 398 -17.19 6.46 27.81
C GLY A 398 -16.05 6.86 28.75
N ASP A 399 -15.71 5.99 29.68
CA ASP A 399 -14.63 6.18 30.66
C ASP A 399 -13.23 5.78 30.14
N THR A 400 -13.08 5.56 28.84
CA THR A 400 -11.80 5.15 28.23
C THR A 400 -10.72 6.21 28.44
N ILE A 401 -9.58 5.82 29.02
CA ILE A 401 -8.40 6.65 29.23
C ILE A 401 -7.31 6.21 28.26
N VAL A 402 -6.78 7.12 27.47
CA VAL A 402 -5.66 6.82 26.59
C VAL A 402 -4.36 7.38 27.16
N ARG A 403 -3.43 6.48 27.52
CA ARG A 403 -2.04 6.81 27.81
C ARG A 403 -1.25 6.62 26.53
N THR A 404 -0.95 7.74 25.88
CA THR A 404 -0.42 7.78 24.52
C THR A 404 0.76 6.86 24.30
N ASP A 405 1.66 6.72 25.27
CA ASP A 405 2.88 5.92 25.17
C ASP A 405 2.74 4.46 25.65
N SER A 406 1.64 4.10 26.31
CA SER A 406 1.56 2.88 27.13
C SER A 406 0.36 1.97 26.83
N TYR A 407 -0.87 2.49 26.87
CA TYR A 407 -2.09 1.69 26.69
C TYR A 407 -3.34 2.54 26.42
N ILE A 408 -4.37 1.91 25.85
CA ILE A 408 -5.75 2.39 25.87
C ILE A 408 -6.51 1.62 26.96
N ARG A 409 -6.87 2.31 28.04
CA ARG A 409 -7.59 1.74 29.18
C ARG A 409 -9.08 1.91 28.98
N LEU A 410 -9.82 0.84 28.75
CA LEU A 410 -11.27 0.86 28.57
C LEU A 410 -11.98 1.25 29.89
N THR A 411 -11.60 0.63 31.01
CA THR A 411 -12.08 1.01 32.34
C THR A 411 -10.94 1.00 33.33
N SER A 412 -11.03 1.87 34.33
CA SER A 412 -10.10 1.87 35.47
C SER A 412 -10.62 0.97 36.58
N ASP A 413 -9.73 0.58 37.49
CA ASP A 413 -10.05 -0.06 38.76
C ASP A 413 -10.80 0.91 39.71
N ARG A 414 -12.02 1.26 39.30
CA ARG A 414 -13.02 2.08 39.98
C ARG A 414 -14.40 1.52 39.66
N PRO A 415 -15.34 1.53 40.61
CA PRO A 415 -16.71 1.10 40.35
C PRO A 415 -17.42 1.95 39.29
N SER A 416 -18.42 1.37 38.64
CA SER A 416 -19.37 2.05 37.75
C SER A 416 -18.71 2.80 36.57
N GLN A 417 -17.72 2.17 35.94
CA GLN A 417 -17.10 2.66 34.70
C GLN A 417 -17.57 1.85 33.50
N SER A 418 -17.74 2.50 32.36
CA SER A 418 -18.05 1.87 31.08
C SER A 418 -17.29 2.58 29.96
N GLY A 419 -16.42 1.85 29.26
CA GLY A 419 -15.61 2.41 28.19
C GLY A 419 -15.52 1.50 26.98
N TRP A 420 -15.28 2.10 25.83
CA TRP A 420 -15.21 1.41 24.55
C TRP A 420 -14.17 1.99 23.62
N MET A 421 -13.80 1.19 22.63
CA MET A 421 -12.87 1.45 21.54
C MET A 421 -13.34 0.69 20.29
N TYR A 422 -13.54 1.34 19.15
CA TYR A 422 -13.98 0.69 17.90
C TYR A 422 -13.18 1.18 16.71
N SER A 423 -12.87 0.29 15.76
CA SER A 423 -12.15 0.64 14.55
C SER A 423 -12.97 1.61 13.69
N ARG A 424 -12.31 2.60 13.11
CA ARG A 424 -12.92 3.56 12.17
C ARG A 424 -13.16 2.93 10.80
N VAL A 425 -12.31 1.97 10.43
CA VAL A 425 -12.33 1.23 9.17
C VAL A 425 -12.85 -0.19 9.42
N PRO A 426 -13.77 -0.71 8.57
CA PRO A 426 -14.25 -2.08 8.70
C PRO A 426 -13.22 -3.10 8.18
N LEU A 427 -13.25 -4.30 8.76
CA LEU A 427 -12.73 -5.52 8.16
C LEU A 427 -13.66 -5.95 7.03
N THR A 428 -13.11 -6.01 5.81
CA THR A 428 -13.84 -6.36 4.58
C THR A 428 -13.38 -7.69 3.97
N ALA A 429 -12.32 -8.29 4.49
CA ALA A 429 -11.84 -9.59 4.03
C ALA A 429 -12.69 -10.73 4.59
N THR A 430 -12.86 -11.79 3.80
CA THR A 430 -13.57 -13.02 4.21
C THR A 430 -12.75 -13.90 5.15
N ASN A 431 -11.42 -13.77 5.10
CA ASN A 431 -10.50 -14.50 5.95
C ASN A 431 -9.52 -13.50 6.58
N TRP A 432 -9.34 -13.58 7.89
CA TRP A 432 -8.56 -12.60 8.63
C TRP A 432 -7.97 -13.20 9.91
N GLN A 433 -6.93 -12.53 10.40
CA GLN A 433 -6.33 -12.77 11.70
C GLN A 433 -6.26 -11.46 12.46
N VAL A 434 -6.78 -11.43 13.68
CA VAL A 434 -6.66 -10.29 14.60
C VAL A 434 -5.83 -10.72 15.79
N GLU A 435 -4.70 -10.06 16.01
CA GLU A 435 -3.86 -10.20 17.18
C GLU A 435 -4.05 -8.98 18.09
N VAL A 436 -4.23 -9.23 19.38
CA VAL A 436 -4.46 -8.20 20.40
C VAL A 436 -3.53 -8.47 21.58
N GLU A 437 -2.75 -7.48 21.96
CA GLU A 437 -2.03 -7.45 23.23
C GLU A 437 -2.84 -6.62 24.23
N PHE A 438 -3.04 -7.15 25.43
CA PHE A 438 -3.85 -6.52 26.46
C PHE A 438 -3.33 -6.84 27.87
N LYS A 439 -3.88 -6.18 28.88
CA LYS A 439 -3.58 -6.44 30.29
C LYS A 439 -4.80 -6.19 31.16
N ILE A 440 -5.07 -7.15 32.06
CA ILE A 440 -6.09 -7.02 33.10
C ILE A 440 -5.40 -6.95 34.46
N SER A 441 -5.66 -5.89 35.23
CA SER A 441 -5.05 -5.72 36.55
C SER A 441 -5.93 -4.91 37.51
N GLY A 442 -6.00 -5.28 38.77
CA GLY A 442 -6.68 -4.52 39.81
C GLY A 442 -6.03 -4.69 41.19
N LYS A 443 -6.29 -3.75 42.11
CA LYS A 443 -5.69 -3.74 43.45
C LYS A 443 -6.28 -4.80 44.37
N ASN A 444 -7.52 -5.21 44.12
CA ASN A 444 -8.26 -6.14 44.97
C ASN A 444 -8.05 -7.61 44.54
N GLN A 445 -8.19 -8.54 45.50
CA GLN A 445 -8.20 -9.98 45.20
C GLN A 445 -9.47 -10.44 44.49
N LEU A 446 -10.53 -9.64 44.56
CA LEU A 446 -11.78 -9.84 43.83
C LEU A 446 -11.62 -9.31 42.39
N TYR A 447 -12.28 -9.98 41.46
CA TYR A 447 -12.18 -9.74 40.02
C TYR A 447 -13.36 -8.88 39.56
N GLY A 448 -13.15 -7.95 38.62
CA GLY A 448 -14.23 -7.29 37.89
C GLY A 448 -14.82 -8.21 36.81
N ASP A 449 -15.81 -7.71 36.07
CA ASP A 449 -16.53 -8.52 35.07
C ASP A 449 -15.64 -8.89 33.88
N GLY A 450 -14.70 -8.04 33.48
CA GLY A 450 -13.76 -8.30 32.39
C GLY A 450 -13.99 -7.37 31.19
N PHE A 451 -13.60 -7.80 29.99
CA PHE A 451 -13.84 -7.03 28.77
C PHE A 451 -14.22 -7.94 27.60
N ALA A 452 -14.83 -7.35 26.58
CA ALA A 452 -15.23 -8.02 25.36
C ALA A 452 -14.52 -7.42 24.14
N MET A 453 -14.18 -8.27 23.19
CA MET A 453 -13.77 -7.91 21.83
C MET A 453 -14.91 -8.25 20.86
N TRP A 454 -15.17 -7.37 19.92
CA TRP A 454 -16.29 -7.44 18.99
C TRP A 454 -15.77 -7.47 17.55
N ILE A 455 -16.31 -8.37 16.73
CA ILE A 455 -16.22 -8.34 15.27
C ILE A 455 -17.66 -8.28 14.75
N THR A 456 -18.23 -7.07 14.75
CA THR A 456 -19.67 -6.86 14.59
C THR A 456 -19.99 -5.86 13.48
N ARG A 457 -21.18 -5.98 12.89
CA ARG A 457 -21.66 -5.03 11.89
C ARG A 457 -21.89 -3.64 12.49
N GLN A 458 -22.45 -3.60 13.70
CA GLN A 458 -22.66 -2.37 14.46
C GLN A 458 -21.34 -1.93 15.12
N ARG A 459 -21.16 -0.61 15.28
CA ARG A 459 -19.99 -0.01 15.94
C ARG A 459 -20.42 0.95 17.04
N ALA A 460 -19.56 1.13 18.05
CA ALA A 460 -19.70 2.15 19.10
C ALA A 460 -21.08 2.16 19.78
N GLN A 461 -21.68 0.99 19.96
CA GLN A 461 -22.92 0.84 20.72
C GLN A 461 -22.56 0.45 22.14
N GLN A 462 -22.96 1.28 23.10
CA GLN A 462 -22.88 0.91 24.50
C GLN A 462 -24.07 0.05 24.88
N GLY A 463 -23.84 -0.82 25.85
CA GLY A 463 -24.90 -1.59 26.46
C GLY A 463 -24.39 -2.24 27.73
N THR A 464 -25.13 -3.23 28.20
CA THR A 464 -24.88 -3.81 29.51
C THR A 464 -24.03 -5.09 29.43
N VAL A 465 -23.67 -5.55 28.23
CA VAL A 465 -22.92 -6.79 28.05
C VAL A 465 -21.44 -6.44 27.96
N PHE A 466 -20.74 -6.44 29.09
CA PHE A 466 -19.33 -5.99 29.18
C PHE A 466 -19.14 -4.58 28.60
N GLY A 467 -20.12 -3.69 28.80
CA GLY A 467 -20.15 -2.33 28.22
C GLY A 467 -20.58 -2.26 26.75
N GLY A 468 -20.82 -3.40 26.08
CA GLY A 468 -21.29 -3.50 24.70
C GLY A 468 -22.78 -3.83 24.57
N PRO A 469 -23.32 -3.84 23.33
CA PRO A 469 -24.75 -4.01 23.09
C PRO A 469 -25.21 -5.44 23.37
N ASP A 470 -26.44 -5.57 23.87
CA ASP A 470 -27.06 -6.87 24.14
C ASP A 470 -27.42 -7.62 22.86
N ASN A 471 -28.05 -6.92 21.92
CA ASN A 471 -28.40 -7.44 20.61
C ASN A 471 -27.35 -7.00 19.57
N PHE A 472 -26.44 -7.90 19.20
CA PHE A 472 -25.37 -7.64 18.23
C PHE A 472 -25.40 -8.64 17.06
N GLU A 473 -24.93 -8.22 15.89
CA GLU A 473 -24.80 -9.06 14.70
C GLU A 473 -23.31 -9.28 14.40
N GLY A 474 -22.82 -10.51 14.63
CA GLY A 474 -21.43 -10.89 14.43
C GLY A 474 -20.84 -11.68 15.60
N LEU A 475 -19.52 -11.59 15.78
CA LEU A 475 -18.78 -12.37 16.76
C LEU A 475 -18.40 -11.52 17.97
N GLY A 476 -18.63 -12.04 19.18
CA GLY A 476 -18.14 -11.49 20.44
C GLY A 476 -17.19 -12.48 21.12
N ILE A 477 -16.02 -12.00 21.54
CA ILE A 477 -15.05 -12.73 22.37
C ILE A 477 -15.03 -12.08 23.75
N PHE A 478 -15.44 -12.82 24.77
CA PHE A 478 -15.58 -12.34 26.14
C PHE A 478 -14.44 -12.90 26.98
N ILE A 479 -13.67 -12.02 27.63
CA ILE A 479 -12.66 -12.37 28.63
C ILE A 479 -13.28 -12.07 29.98
N ASP A 480 -13.96 -13.06 30.53
CA ASP A 480 -14.71 -12.94 31.77
C ASP A 480 -13.82 -13.26 32.98
N THR A 481 -13.64 -12.29 33.86
CA THR A 481 -12.81 -12.43 35.04
C THR A 481 -13.60 -12.76 36.30
N TYR A 482 -14.93 -12.58 36.30
CA TYR A 482 -15.78 -12.78 37.46
C TYR A 482 -16.69 -13.98 37.31
N LYS A 483 -16.77 -14.80 38.36
CA LYS A 483 -17.63 -15.98 38.34
C LYS A 483 -19.03 -15.62 38.82
N ASN A 484 -20.01 -15.64 37.92
CA ASN A 484 -21.43 -15.65 38.30
C ASN A 484 -21.90 -17.10 38.52
N ASN A 485 -23.06 -17.49 37.99
CA ASN A 485 -23.68 -18.80 38.25
C ASN A 485 -23.28 -19.87 37.23
N ARG A 486 -21.97 -20.11 37.05
CA ARG A 486 -21.45 -21.09 36.09
C ARG A 486 -20.74 -22.26 36.77
N PRO A 487 -21.47 -23.35 37.10
CA PRO A 487 -20.89 -24.50 37.77
C PRO A 487 -19.93 -25.28 36.85
N GLY A 488 -18.81 -25.74 37.40
CA GLY A 488 -17.82 -26.57 36.69
C GLY A 488 -16.78 -25.81 35.88
N VAL A 489 -16.84 -24.47 35.82
CA VAL A 489 -15.90 -23.62 35.08
C VAL A 489 -14.94 -22.91 36.04
N VAL A 490 -13.67 -22.84 35.64
CA VAL A 490 -12.62 -22.10 36.34
C VAL A 490 -12.43 -20.75 35.65
N PHE A 491 -12.55 -19.66 36.42
CA PHE A 491 -12.36 -18.30 35.95
C PHE A 491 -10.92 -17.81 36.22
N PRO A 492 -10.38 -16.86 35.44
CA PRO A 492 -11.00 -16.21 34.29
C PRO A 492 -11.31 -17.16 33.13
N TYR A 493 -12.40 -16.91 32.39
CA TYR A 493 -12.90 -17.75 31.31
C TYR A 493 -12.99 -16.93 30.02
N VAL A 494 -12.46 -17.46 28.93
CA VAL A 494 -12.51 -16.82 27.61
C VAL A 494 -13.50 -17.58 26.76
N MET A 495 -14.46 -16.90 26.16
CA MET A 495 -15.51 -17.53 25.34
C MET A 495 -15.84 -16.73 24.09
N ALA A 496 -16.24 -17.45 23.05
CA ALA A 496 -16.79 -16.90 21.82
C ALA A 496 -18.30 -17.11 21.78
N MET A 497 -19.03 -16.11 21.33
CA MET A 497 -20.46 -16.16 21.05
C MET A 497 -20.74 -15.47 19.72
N TYR A 498 -21.69 -16.03 18.97
CA TYR A 498 -22.22 -15.39 17.78
C TYR A 498 -23.58 -14.77 18.09
N GLY A 499 -23.72 -13.48 17.79
CA GLY A 499 -24.97 -12.74 17.91
C GLY A 499 -25.69 -12.69 16.56
N ASP A 500 -26.98 -13.03 16.59
CA ASP A 500 -27.89 -12.97 15.44
C ASP A 500 -28.67 -11.63 15.36
N GLY A 501 -28.35 -10.68 16.25
CA GLY A 501 -29.02 -9.39 16.41
C GLY A 501 -30.37 -9.46 17.15
N LYS A 502 -30.76 -10.61 17.70
CA LYS A 502 -32.07 -10.80 18.37
C LYS A 502 -31.97 -11.50 19.73
N THR A 503 -31.02 -12.39 19.89
CA THR A 503 -30.86 -13.21 21.10
C THR A 503 -30.10 -12.40 22.16
N SER A 504 -30.75 -12.19 23.30
CA SER A 504 -30.18 -11.46 24.45
C SER A 504 -29.15 -12.30 25.21
N TYR A 505 -28.13 -11.64 25.75
CA TYR A 505 -27.09 -12.24 26.56
C TYR A 505 -27.60 -12.57 27.97
N ASP A 506 -27.51 -13.85 28.35
CA ASP A 506 -27.88 -14.30 29.69
C ASP A 506 -26.76 -13.98 30.69
N LYS A 507 -26.83 -12.78 31.27
CA LYS A 507 -25.93 -12.34 32.35
C LYS A 507 -25.94 -13.24 33.57
N SER A 508 -27.07 -13.89 33.87
CA SER A 508 -27.19 -14.68 35.09
C SER A 508 -26.38 -15.97 35.04
N ASN A 509 -26.13 -16.50 33.83
CA ASN A 509 -25.38 -17.73 33.60
C ASN A 509 -24.19 -17.54 32.64
N ASP A 510 -23.60 -16.35 32.58
CA ASP A 510 -22.42 -15.99 31.78
C ASP A 510 -22.54 -16.40 30.30
N GLY A 511 -23.70 -16.16 29.69
CA GLY A 511 -23.95 -16.44 28.26
C GLY A 511 -23.84 -17.91 27.86
N LYS A 512 -23.88 -18.85 28.82
CA LYS A 512 -23.64 -20.29 28.58
C LYS A 512 -24.50 -20.90 27.47
N HIS A 513 -25.72 -20.41 27.27
CA HIS A 513 -26.65 -20.96 26.29
C HIS A 513 -26.35 -20.55 24.84
N THR A 514 -25.59 -19.47 24.64
CA THR A 514 -25.21 -18.90 23.34
C THR A 514 -23.71 -19.01 23.04
N GLU A 515 -22.96 -19.67 23.91
CA GLU A 515 -21.54 -19.94 23.72
C GLU A 515 -21.31 -20.88 22.53
N LEU A 516 -20.38 -20.49 21.64
CA LEU A 516 -19.86 -21.36 20.58
C LEU A 516 -18.74 -22.25 21.11
N ALA A 517 -17.77 -21.66 21.81
CA ALA A 517 -16.64 -22.34 22.41
C ALA A 517 -15.97 -21.43 23.45
N GLY A 518 -15.19 -22.03 24.34
CA GLY A 518 -14.43 -21.30 25.34
C GLY A 518 -13.40 -22.16 26.06
N CYS A 519 -12.57 -21.52 26.88
CA CYS A 519 -11.55 -22.17 27.69
C CYS A 519 -11.29 -21.40 28.99
N SER A 520 -10.85 -22.12 30.03
CA SER A 520 -10.35 -21.51 31.26
C SER A 520 -8.94 -20.93 31.08
N ALA A 521 -8.76 -19.65 31.41
CA ALA A 521 -7.52 -18.91 31.28
C ALA A 521 -6.96 -18.47 32.65
N ARG A 522 -6.69 -19.45 33.52
CA ARG A 522 -6.21 -19.19 34.89
C ARG A 522 -4.84 -18.51 34.88
N GLY A 523 -4.79 -17.28 35.40
CA GLY A 523 -3.57 -16.46 35.48
C GLY A 523 -3.47 -15.35 34.43
N ILE A 524 -4.51 -15.16 33.60
CA ILE A 524 -4.54 -14.08 32.60
C ILE A 524 -4.65 -12.68 33.24
N ARG A 525 -5.28 -12.58 34.42
CA ARG A 525 -5.24 -11.36 35.26
C ARG A 525 -3.92 -11.33 36.03
N HIS A 526 -3.26 -10.17 36.06
CA HIS A 526 -1.93 -9.97 36.66
C HIS A 526 -0.84 -10.87 36.09
N SER A 527 -0.94 -11.23 34.81
CA SER A 527 0.12 -11.96 34.12
C SER A 527 1.45 -11.21 34.21
N SER A 528 2.53 -11.95 34.49
CA SER A 528 3.92 -11.45 34.51
C SER A 528 4.54 -11.36 33.12
N VAL A 529 3.89 -11.94 32.11
CA VAL A 529 4.31 -11.89 30.70
C VAL A 529 3.30 -11.11 29.85
N PRO A 530 3.71 -10.51 28.72
CA PRO A 530 2.79 -9.84 27.80
C PRO A 530 1.63 -10.76 27.41
N THR A 531 0.40 -10.32 27.69
CA THR A 531 -0.81 -11.12 27.42
C THR A 531 -1.32 -10.83 26.03
N LYS A 532 -1.33 -11.84 25.16
CA LYS A 532 -1.79 -11.71 23.78
C LYS A 532 -2.88 -12.71 23.46
N MET A 533 -3.82 -12.32 22.61
CA MET A 533 -4.76 -13.21 21.96
C MET A 533 -4.68 -13.08 20.44
N ARG A 534 -4.86 -14.20 19.75
CA ARG A 534 -4.84 -14.25 18.29
C ARG A 534 -6.07 -15.01 17.81
N LEU A 535 -6.97 -14.28 17.17
CA LEU A 535 -8.21 -14.77 16.62
C LEU A 535 -8.04 -14.95 15.11
N THR A 536 -8.16 -16.18 14.63
CA THR A 536 -8.06 -16.53 13.22
C THR A 536 -9.42 -17.01 12.72
N TYR A 537 -9.90 -16.42 11.64
CA TYR A 537 -11.16 -16.78 11.00
C TYR A 537 -10.95 -17.05 9.52
N PHE A 538 -11.39 -18.24 9.09
CA PHE A 538 -11.58 -18.60 7.70
C PHE A 538 -13.05 -18.92 7.50
N GLN A 539 -13.70 -18.18 6.62
CA GLN A 539 -15.12 -18.35 6.33
C GLN A 539 -15.42 -19.80 5.94
N ASP A 540 -16.47 -20.37 6.55
CA ASP A 540 -16.96 -21.73 6.33
C ASP A 540 -15.90 -22.84 6.56
N LYS A 541 -14.84 -22.54 7.33
CA LYS A 541 -13.76 -23.50 7.60
C LYS A 541 -13.35 -23.57 9.05
N GLN A 542 -12.94 -22.44 9.62
CA GLN A 542 -12.27 -22.46 10.92
C GLN A 542 -12.43 -21.14 11.68
N LEU A 543 -12.76 -21.24 12.96
CA LEU A 543 -12.62 -20.15 13.93
C LEU A 543 -11.73 -20.65 15.07
N LYS A 544 -10.53 -20.06 15.17
CA LYS A 544 -9.50 -20.47 16.13
C LYS A 544 -9.08 -19.29 17.00
N LEU A 545 -9.04 -19.51 18.31
CA LEU A 545 -8.50 -18.54 19.27
C LEU A 545 -7.29 -19.14 20.00
N GLU A 546 -6.19 -18.41 19.98
CA GLU A 546 -4.95 -18.75 20.68
C GLU A 546 -4.61 -17.65 21.69
N LEU A 547 -4.10 -18.04 22.86
CA LEU A 547 -3.76 -17.16 23.96
C LEU A 547 -2.30 -17.36 24.39
N GLN A 548 -1.61 -16.27 24.70
CA GLN A 548 -0.28 -16.26 25.31
C GLN A 548 -0.37 -15.45 26.60
N TYR A 549 -0.22 -16.09 27.75
CA TYR A 549 -0.29 -15.42 29.07
C TYR A 549 0.47 -16.14 30.19
N LYS A 550 1.10 -17.29 29.91
CA LYS A 550 1.87 -18.05 30.91
C LYS A 550 3.37 -17.90 30.69
N VAL A 551 3.79 -18.02 29.44
CA VAL A 551 5.17 -17.93 28.98
C VAL A 551 5.19 -17.03 27.75
N GLU A 552 6.22 -16.20 27.63
CA GLU A 552 6.42 -15.34 26.47
C GLU A 552 6.68 -16.19 25.21
N ASP A 553 6.09 -15.79 24.09
CA ASP A 553 6.13 -16.48 22.78
C ASP A 553 5.57 -17.91 22.73
N GLU A 554 4.95 -18.39 23.81
CA GLU A 554 4.25 -19.68 23.83
C GLU A 554 2.73 -19.52 23.71
N TRP A 555 2.18 -19.93 22.56
CA TRP A 555 0.75 -19.84 22.27
C TRP A 555 0.02 -21.11 22.66
N GLN A 556 -1.06 -20.95 23.43
CA GLN A 556 -1.96 -22.03 23.84
C GLN A 556 -3.29 -21.88 23.12
N THR A 557 -3.72 -22.92 22.41
CA THR A 557 -5.04 -22.92 21.78
C THR A 557 -6.13 -22.93 22.85
N CYS A 558 -7.01 -21.92 22.81
CA CYS A 558 -8.17 -21.84 23.67
C CYS A 558 -9.30 -22.71 23.11
N PHE A 559 -9.66 -22.47 21.86
CA PHE A 559 -10.57 -23.32 21.10
C PHE A 559 -10.25 -23.27 19.61
N ASP A 560 -10.68 -24.30 18.91
CA ASP A 560 -10.58 -24.45 17.47
C ASP A 560 -11.89 -25.09 16.98
N LEU A 561 -12.70 -24.30 16.28
CA LEU A 561 -14.02 -24.69 15.80
C LEU A 561 -13.97 -24.91 14.29
N GLU A 562 -14.33 -26.12 13.87
CA GLU A 562 -14.63 -26.44 12.48
C GLU A 562 -16.04 -25.92 12.14
N ASP A 563 -16.22 -25.36 10.94
CA ASP A 563 -17.49 -24.81 10.43
C ASP A 563 -18.11 -23.69 11.29
N PRO A 564 -17.42 -22.54 11.48
CA PRO A 564 -17.96 -21.44 12.28
C PRO A 564 -19.13 -20.71 11.61
N PRO A 565 -19.99 -20.02 12.39
CA PRO A 565 -21.02 -19.14 11.84
C PRO A 565 -20.43 -18.04 10.94
N ALA A 566 -21.18 -17.65 9.91
CA ALA A 566 -20.77 -16.61 8.98
C ALA A 566 -20.73 -15.23 9.64
N VAL A 567 -19.53 -14.68 9.83
CA VAL A 567 -19.33 -13.29 10.27
C VAL A 567 -19.73 -12.31 9.15
N PRO A 568 -20.36 -11.16 9.46
CA PRO A 568 -20.74 -10.18 8.43
C PRO A 568 -19.56 -9.72 7.56
N ASN A 569 -19.78 -9.63 6.24
CA ASN A 569 -18.76 -9.20 5.26
C ASN A 569 -18.22 -7.78 5.48
N ILE A 570 -18.93 -6.96 6.27
CA ILE A 570 -18.49 -5.65 6.72
C ILE A 570 -18.66 -5.65 8.23
N ALA A 571 -17.55 -5.85 8.95
CA ALA A 571 -17.52 -5.90 10.40
C ALA A 571 -16.46 -4.94 10.95
N TYR A 572 -16.67 -4.40 12.15
CA TYR A 572 -15.73 -3.51 12.83
C TYR A 572 -15.10 -4.24 14.00
N VAL A 573 -13.82 -3.92 14.28
CA VAL A 573 -13.12 -4.44 15.46
C VAL A 573 -13.40 -3.51 16.63
N GLY A 574 -14.10 -4.01 17.63
CA GLY A 574 -14.46 -3.27 18.85
C GLY A 574 -13.88 -3.90 20.10
N PHE A 575 -13.77 -3.09 21.14
CA PHE A 575 -13.47 -3.50 22.51
C PHE A 575 -14.34 -2.70 23.46
N THR A 576 -14.92 -3.36 24.45
CA THR A 576 -15.72 -2.72 25.50
C THR A 576 -15.39 -3.34 26.85
N ALA A 577 -15.47 -2.54 27.90
CA ALA A 577 -15.41 -3.03 29.27
C ALA A 577 -16.41 -2.26 30.14
N GLU A 578 -16.91 -2.93 31.18
CA GLU A 578 -17.79 -2.35 32.19
C GLU A 578 -17.31 -2.83 33.56
N THR A 579 -17.54 -2.01 34.59
CA THR A 579 -17.23 -2.36 35.98
C THR A 579 -18.44 -2.08 36.85
N GLY A 580 -18.86 -3.07 37.63
CA GLY A 580 -19.91 -2.94 38.64
C GLY A 580 -19.36 -2.43 39.98
N GLU A 581 -19.73 -3.10 41.07
CA GLU A 581 -19.15 -2.85 42.40
C GLU A 581 -17.68 -3.32 42.48
N LEU A 582 -17.38 -4.41 41.77
CA LEU A 582 -16.02 -4.90 41.55
C LEU A 582 -15.46 -4.33 40.25
N SER A 583 -14.17 -4.03 40.26
CA SER A 583 -13.51 -3.31 39.18
C SER A 583 -12.12 -3.85 38.90
N ASP A 584 -11.70 -3.65 37.65
CA ASP A 584 -10.37 -3.98 37.16
C ASP A 584 -9.96 -2.92 36.12
N ASN A 585 -8.65 -2.72 35.95
CA ASN A 585 -8.14 -2.00 34.80
C ASN A 585 -8.12 -2.94 33.59
N HIS A 586 -8.69 -2.48 32.48
CA HIS A 586 -8.71 -3.20 31.21
C HIS A 586 -7.94 -2.40 30.16
N ASP A 587 -6.67 -2.79 29.94
CA ASP A 587 -5.74 -2.08 29.08
C ASP A 587 -5.57 -2.82 27.76
N ILE A 588 -5.85 -2.16 26.64
CA ILE A 588 -5.50 -2.60 25.29
C ILE A 588 -4.15 -1.99 24.92
N ILE A 589 -3.15 -2.85 24.72
CA ILE A 589 -1.76 -2.47 24.45
C ILE A 589 -1.50 -2.50 22.95
N SER A 590 -1.98 -3.49 22.21
CA SER A 590 -1.91 -3.40 20.75
C SER A 590 -3.01 -4.17 20.06
N VAL A 591 -3.34 -3.73 18.86
CA VAL A 591 -4.26 -4.46 17.97
C VAL A 591 -3.64 -4.47 16.59
N SER A 592 -3.56 -5.65 15.97
CA SER A 592 -3.12 -5.85 14.60
C SER A 592 -4.11 -6.75 13.89
N ALA A 593 -4.73 -6.28 12.80
CA ALA A 593 -5.57 -7.10 11.94
C ALA A 593 -4.90 -7.29 10.58
N LYS A 594 -4.83 -8.54 10.10
CA LYS A 594 -4.24 -8.95 8.82
C LYS A 594 -5.23 -9.79 8.02
N ASN A 595 -5.23 -9.63 6.70
CA ASN A 595 -6.01 -10.49 5.81
C ASN A 595 -5.27 -11.81 5.55
N LEU A 596 -5.99 -12.93 5.58
CA LEU A 596 -5.42 -14.25 5.32
C LEU A 596 -5.76 -14.70 3.90
N TYR A 597 -4.77 -14.76 3.03
CA TYR A 597 -4.96 -15.36 1.71
C TYR A 597 -4.64 -16.85 1.78
N THR A 598 -5.62 -17.71 1.53
CA THR A 598 -5.31 -19.11 1.19
C THR A 598 -4.59 -19.13 -0.15
N GLN A 599 -3.27 -19.26 -0.11
CA GLN A 599 -2.46 -19.67 -1.26
C GLN A 599 -3.02 -21.01 -1.79
N PRO A 600 -3.32 -21.14 -3.09
CA PRO A 600 -3.57 -22.45 -3.69
C PRO A 600 -2.25 -23.24 -3.67
N GLY A 601 -2.07 -24.07 -2.64
CA GLY A 601 -1.11 -25.17 -2.63
C GLY A 601 0.38 -24.82 -2.59
N SER A 602 0.92 -24.59 -1.40
CA SER A 602 2.29 -25.01 -1.08
C SER A 602 2.27 -25.90 0.16
N GLY A 603 2.19 -27.21 -0.09
CA GLY A 603 2.50 -28.23 0.90
C GLY A 603 4.00 -28.17 1.19
N GLY A 604 4.39 -27.32 2.13
CA GLY A 604 5.75 -27.14 2.61
C GLY A 604 5.93 -27.73 4.00
N ASN A 605 6.24 -29.02 4.01
CA ASN A 605 6.57 -29.84 5.16
C ASN A 605 7.82 -29.30 5.90
N THR A 606 7.67 -28.77 7.12
CA THR A 606 8.79 -28.64 8.09
C THR A 606 8.51 -29.50 9.31
N GLY A 607 9.06 -30.72 9.26
CA GLY A 607 9.10 -31.61 10.40
C GLY A 607 10.09 -31.11 11.46
N GLY A 608 9.62 -31.04 12.71
CA GLY A 608 10.42 -30.95 13.92
C GLY A 608 9.88 -31.95 14.96
N LYS A 609 10.73 -32.89 15.37
CA LYS A 609 10.42 -34.09 16.16
C LYS A 609 10.24 -33.83 17.67
N SER A 610 9.42 -34.72 18.27
CA SER A 610 9.43 -35.27 19.64
C SER A 610 9.05 -34.32 20.78
N SER A 611 8.24 -34.69 21.78
CA SER A 611 8.07 -35.96 22.52
C SER A 611 6.62 -36.02 23.07
N GLY A 612 5.93 -37.16 23.13
CA GLY A 612 6.14 -38.25 24.07
C GLY A 612 5.14 -38.18 25.24
N GLY A 613 3.99 -38.86 25.15
CA GLY A 613 3.03 -38.92 26.26
C GLY A 613 1.79 -39.77 25.98
N LYS A 614 1.83 -41.04 26.41
CA LYS A 614 0.72 -42.01 26.36
C LYS A 614 -0.43 -41.58 27.29
N SER A 615 -1.67 -41.74 26.84
CA SER A 615 -2.73 -42.30 27.70
C SER A 615 -3.85 -42.95 26.89
N LYS A 616 -4.24 -44.15 27.36
CA LYS A 616 -5.31 -45.02 26.88
C LYS A 616 -6.66 -44.51 27.41
N SER A 617 -7.76 -44.75 26.68
CA SER A 617 -8.88 -45.60 27.15
C SER A 617 -10.20 -45.39 26.40
N ARG A 618 -10.69 -46.51 25.82
CA ARG A 618 -12.09 -47.01 25.68
C ARG A 618 -13.12 -46.13 24.95
N LYS A 619 -13.57 -46.54 23.76
CA LYS A 619 -14.61 -47.57 23.45
C LYS A 619 -15.96 -47.31 24.14
N GLY A 620 -16.90 -46.79 23.36
CA GLY A 620 -18.34 -46.94 23.52
C GLY A 620 -18.98 -47.11 22.13
N THR A 621 -19.49 -48.29 21.86
CA THR A 621 -20.09 -48.75 20.59
C THR A 621 -21.58 -48.43 20.53
N GLY A 622 -22.07 -47.94 19.39
CA GLY A 622 -23.49 -47.84 19.07
C GLY A 622 -23.69 -47.73 17.55
N LYS A 623 -24.08 -48.85 16.94
CA LYS A 623 -24.13 -49.11 15.50
C LYS A 623 -25.55 -48.79 14.98
N VAL A 624 -25.70 -47.92 13.99
CA VAL A 624 -26.84 -47.97 13.04
C VAL A 624 -26.30 -47.83 11.63
N THR A 625 -26.66 -48.82 10.84
CA THR A 625 -26.24 -49.13 9.48
C THR A 625 -27.03 -48.33 8.45
N GLY A 626 -26.34 -47.70 7.50
CA GLY A 626 -26.89 -47.14 6.28
C GLY A 626 -25.83 -47.13 5.19
N ASN A 627 -25.83 -48.19 4.38
CA ASN A 627 -24.85 -48.50 3.35
C ASN A 627 -25.09 -47.62 2.10
N ASN A 628 -24.07 -46.90 1.62
CA ASN A 628 -23.97 -46.47 0.22
C ASN A 628 -22.50 -46.42 -0.18
N ASN A 629 -22.09 -47.44 -0.94
CA ASN A 629 -20.81 -47.50 -1.65
C ASN A 629 -20.72 -46.39 -2.69
N LYS A 630 -19.67 -45.56 -2.61
CA LYS A 630 -19.00 -44.99 -3.78
C LYS A 630 -17.50 -45.03 -3.54
N GLU A 631 -16.81 -45.84 -4.34
CA GLU A 631 -15.35 -45.97 -4.36
C GLU A 631 -14.72 -44.66 -4.85
N GLY A 632 -13.99 -43.97 -3.97
CA GLY A 632 -13.08 -42.90 -4.35
C GLY A 632 -11.69 -43.47 -4.61
N GLY A 633 -11.34 -43.68 -5.88
CA GLY A 633 -10.01 -44.09 -6.29
C GLY A 633 -8.97 -43.06 -5.84
N SER A 634 -8.07 -43.48 -4.95
CA SER A 634 -6.97 -42.63 -4.49
C SER A 634 -6.02 -42.32 -5.65
N TRP A 635 -5.85 -41.02 -5.95
CA TRP A 635 -4.87 -40.51 -6.91
C TRP A 635 -3.44 -41.00 -6.64
N THR A 636 -3.14 -41.37 -5.39
CA THR A 636 -1.85 -41.96 -4.99
C THR A 636 -1.61 -43.30 -5.69
N TRP A 637 -2.66 -44.09 -5.92
CA TRP A 637 -2.55 -45.38 -6.60
C TRP A 637 -2.35 -45.23 -8.12
N PHE A 638 -2.94 -44.19 -8.71
CA PHE A 638 -2.74 -43.84 -10.12
C PHE A 638 -1.29 -43.44 -10.39
N PHE A 639 -0.70 -42.54 -9.58
CA PHE A 639 0.70 -42.13 -9.74
C PHE A 639 1.71 -43.23 -9.43
N THR A 640 1.39 -44.13 -8.49
CA THR A 640 2.27 -45.28 -8.19
C THR A 640 2.44 -46.19 -9.42
N LYS A 641 1.38 -46.40 -10.21
CA LYS A 641 1.46 -47.17 -11.46
C LYS A 641 2.29 -46.48 -12.54
N ILE A 642 2.23 -45.15 -12.64
CA ILE A 642 3.02 -44.38 -13.61
C ILE A 642 4.51 -44.48 -13.28
N ILE A 643 4.88 -44.34 -12.01
CA ILE A 643 6.28 -44.43 -11.57
C ILE A 643 6.82 -45.86 -11.83
N LEU A 644 6.05 -46.89 -11.51
CA LEU A 644 6.42 -48.28 -11.81
C LEU A 644 6.60 -48.51 -13.32
N PHE A 645 5.72 -47.94 -14.15
CA PHE A 645 5.84 -48.04 -15.60
C PHE A 645 7.10 -47.35 -16.13
N ILE A 646 7.44 -46.16 -15.63
CA ILE A 646 8.66 -45.43 -16.04
C ILE A 646 9.93 -46.18 -15.61
N ILE A 647 9.94 -46.80 -14.42
CA ILE A 647 11.07 -47.62 -13.96
C ILE A 647 11.27 -48.84 -14.86
N VAL A 648 10.18 -49.53 -15.21
CA VAL A 648 10.24 -50.69 -16.11
C VAL A 648 10.69 -50.28 -17.52
N ALA A 649 10.14 -49.18 -18.07
CA ALA A 649 10.51 -48.68 -19.38
C ALA A 649 11.96 -48.17 -19.42
N GLY A 650 12.42 -47.47 -18.39
CA GLY A 650 13.79 -47.02 -18.24
C GLY A 650 14.77 -48.19 -18.11
N GLY A 651 14.43 -49.19 -17.29
CA GLY A 651 15.21 -50.43 -17.16
C GLY A 651 15.31 -51.20 -18.48
N ALA A 652 14.21 -51.31 -19.23
CA ALA A 652 14.20 -51.93 -20.56
C ALA A 652 15.05 -51.14 -21.57
N TYR A 653 15.01 -49.81 -21.53
CA TYR A 653 15.82 -48.96 -22.41
C TYR A 653 17.33 -49.08 -22.10
N VAL A 654 17.71 -49.07 -20.83
CA VAL A 654 19.11 -49.28 -20.40
C VAL A 654 19.58 -50.70 -20.76
N GLY A 655 18.73 -51.72 -20.56
CA GLY A 655 19.02 -53.08 -20.99
C GLY A 655 19.21 -53.21 -22.50
N TYR A 656 18.34 -52.57 -23.29
CA TYR A 656 18.41 -52.57 -24.75
C TYR A 656 19.65 -51.84 -25.28
N THR A 657 20.02 -50.71 -24.68
CA THR A 657 21.23 -49.96 -25.05
C THR A 657 22.51 -50.72 -24.70
N ALA A 658 22.56 -51.37 -23.52
CA ALA A 658 23.66 -52.24 -23.14
C ALA A 658 23.77 -53.48 -24.05
N TYR A 659 22.65 -54.10 -24.40
CA TYR A 659 22.60 -55.21 -25.37
C TYR A 659 23.10 -54.79 -26.75
N ARG A 660 22.66 -53.62 -27.27
CA ARG A 660 23.16 -53.08 -28.55
C ARG A 660 24.66 -52.80 -28.52
N ALA A 661 25.19 -52.30 -27.40
CA ALA A 661 26.63 -52.06 -27.27
C ALA A 661 27.43 -53.37 -27.31
N LYS A 662 26.92 -54.43 -26.67
CA LYS A 662 27.57 -55.76 -26.63
C LYS A 662 27.41 -56.56 -27.93
N ALA A 663 26.31 -56.38 -28.66
CA ALA A 663 26.09 -57.02 -29.96
C ALA A 663 26.98 -56.44 -31.08
N LYS A 664 27.54 -55.23 -30.90
CA LYS A 664 28.50 -54.63 -31.83
C LYS A 664 29.95 -55.11 -31.65
N SER A 665 30.28 -55.79 -30.55
CA SER A 665 31.65 -56.29 -30.28
C SER A 665 31.92 -57.72 -30.77
N HIS A 666 30.98 -58.35 -31.49
CA HIS A 666 31.13 -59.71 -32.04
C HIS A 666 31.09 -59.78 -33.58
N ARG A 667 31.18 -58.64 -34.27
CA ARG A 667 31.55 -58.58 -35.68
C ARG A 667 32.74 -57.65 -35.83
N PHE A 668 33.92 -58.12 -35.45
CA PHE A 668 35.22 -57.92 -36.09
C PHE A 668 36.24 -58.83 -35.41
#